data_AF-A0A105T878-F1
#
_entry.id   AF-A0A105T878-F1
#
_cell.length_a   1.000
_cell.length_b   1.000
_cell.length_c   1.000
_cell.angle_alpha   90.00
_cell.angle_beta   90.00
_cell.angle_gamma   90.00
#
_symmetry.space_group_name_H-M   'P 1'
#
loop_
_entity.id
_entity.type
_entity.pdbx_description
1 polymer ?
#
loop_
_entity_poly.entity_id
_entity_poly.type
_entity_poly.pdbx_seq_one_letter_code
_entity_poly.pdbx_strand_id
1 'polypeptide(L)'
;MEPVYDIPQVLFPSNTPGRLPSLSPPFLNPDDAARFAHQLIGDKRAEQYAGVILKNAQGRYLASRPVKVTGERFSPTQFIAVDEKGQLKHPHGFTCYGFYYSRAHQLGGGETAPAGVSRADVITLANFFLPGDIYSLLGVARFADVHYLSGFNGSLLKVQARPTEDAQELFAFLSLVEEGGERMNGLQGYFKQVADTLQVDVIESNEVWSGQTGRLSPGFFSLPLRALDTDDVIIQRPAFGPVLASEQLALEYGQSLTAQTSSQHYCFILKNSTSNEFVVSQPVTEALDFALVRAFTHDSERRPQLPANFTIVALYGCDSEYRDPALLPPDQVSLFKNFLHPEALEKALSVAQALGPPDQVHALPLYIATRDGALLKYISRSSPVEKMQFAKLPQDKGDGMAIVHDVMSGAVQFVALVRALAYAGQLEVVRRSDVWGREGRVWDAWLPFEGFMRRTLSPVFVDMDDAARYAHELIARRVDFTYGGLILKRQDNLFVVTEPLALSTETFDEQTVFPPEMAAYIPFGCVIFATYHTRRVRPLQLWRPANEERVCRNMFAPHEVRAALLDRRGRVRYFSAQDGALLKYAPSGSDLEKKLLARVSPPEAHPEQARNNQTQNKLRANTLAPSQYVAQVARAGGLSVVVSSPLWGARGPVTPAWKPVQPPVEMSRLNLQPAYGPLFSQAEDAMRYVHARMGARVTTQFGVILKRATGEQYLVTEPLSARSALLGQIFPRPFGSTDYSFPAGFSLNAVYIATPKTPVNLATDDVFADFIDPSDLVDLAVLSSMARDHSPWRSDYPQMFISTRNEALLSYRTTNLNTLWVLDSAFGPHTPLQVLLNNHTLRSSDYVRKIAAAGHMDVLLTSNVWAAPGRVTSTWQPYARVAPVGQEPAPNVPALGPMFSHVDDAALYSHRKMVLPHAQTIVGAVLYSSADTLYLPVEPQINGVPANAQDRIFLNALFERSSGTSRPLPRLPTGYGPIAVHNAHPPIKPSIARPQQRNWVDHMFWPMDICYVAKNLARLGFAVNIVFLSGNDGALLKYARRPGQAENDLCQSVVGYDYWENQYLDQDWVDKGIETKSAYIAKLLKAGELVVVSPGAHWARAAWVTAEGLATAPVMVKPELPWVRSPAHGKDEL
;
A
#
# COMPACT_ATOMS: atom_id res chain seq x y z
N MET A 1 7.32 3.56 -11.26
CA MET A 1 6.69 4.71 -11.94
C MET A 1 6.68 4.41 -13.41
N GLU A 2 5.51 4.08 -13.96
CA GLU A 2 5.30 4.22 -15.40
C GLU A 2 5.28 5.72 -15.74
N PRO A 3 5.89 6.16 -16.85
CA PRO A 3 5.96 7.58 -17.17
C PRO A 3 4.60 8.12 -17.64
N VAL A 4 4.27 9.33 -17.19
CA VAL A 4 3.08 10.14 -17.55
C VAL A 4 3.20 10.75 -18.97
N TYR A 5 4.01 10.16 -19.85
CA TYR A 5 4.41 10.79 -21.12
C TYR A 5 4.25 9.82 -22.30
N ASP A 6 3.64 10.29 -23.38
CA ASP A 6 3.63 9.58 -24.67
C ASP A 6 5.06 9.48 -25.23
N ILE A 7 5.49 8.24 -25.48
CA ILE A 7 6.86 7.92 -25.90
C ILE A 7 6.91 7.84 -27.43
N PRO A 8 7.73 8.65 -28.13
CA PRO A 8 7.92 8.52 -29.56
C PRO A 8 8.53 7.15 -29.90
N GLN A 9 7.80 6.33 -30.68
CA GLN A 9 8.36 5.12 -31.26
C GLN A 9 8.99 5.46 -32.62
N VAL A 10 10.32 5.33 -32.71
CA VAL A 10 11.02 5.40 -33.99
C VAL A 10 11.17 3.95 -34.50
N LEU A 11 10.39 3.59 -35.52
CA LEU A 11 10.49 2.29 -36.20
C LEU A 11 11.58 2.35 -37.27
N PHE A 12 12.48 1.36 -37.27
CA PHE A 12 13.47 1.14 -38.33
C PHE A 12 12.96 0.09 -39.34
N PRO A 13 13.34 0.18 -40.62
CA PRO A 13 13.15 -0.92 -41.58
C PRO A 13 13.95 -2.17 -41.16
N SER A 14 13.41 -3.34 -41.46
CA SER A 14 13.74 -4.64 -40.84
C SER A 14 15.07 -5.30 -41.24
N ASN A 15 16.07 -4.58 -41.77
CA ASN A 15 17.33 -5.19 -42.25
C ASN A 15 18.59 -4.31 -42.12
N THR A 16 18.79 -3.61 -40.98
CA THR A 16 20.02 -2.82 -40.74
C THR A 16 20.62 -3.20 -39.38
N PRO A 17 21.95 -3.43 -39.25
CA PRO A 17 22.59 -3.65 -37.95
C PRO A 17 22.54 -2.35 -37.12
N GLY A 18 21.91 -2.43 -35.95
CA GLY A 18 21.70 -1.32 -34.99
C GLY A 18 20.21 -1.02 -34.76
N ARG A 19 19.77 -0.94 -33.49
CA ARG A 19 18.37 -0.64 -33.11
C ARG A 19 18.36 0.45 -32.03
N LEU A 20 17.84 1.64 -32.36
CA LEU A 20 17.69 2.70 -31.37
C LEU A 20 16.56 2.33 -30.39
N PRO A 21 16.82 2.29 -29.07
CA PRO A 21 15.78 2.08 -28.06
C PRO A 21 14.79 3.26 -28.04
N SER A 22 13.64 3.08 -27.39
CA SER A 22 12.73 4.18 -27.09
C SER A 22 13.45 5.32 -26.38
N LEU A 23 13.09 6.57 -26.69
CA LEU A 23 13.75 7.77 -26.17
C LEU A 23 13.02 8.33 -24.93
N SER A 24 13.75 9.14 -24.16
CA SER A 24 13.23 9.94 -23.06
C SER A 24 12.37 11.11 -23.56
N PRO A 25 11.65 11.81 -22.64
CA PRO A 25 11.19 13.17 -22.92
C PRO A 25 12.36 14.09 -23.32
N PRO A 26 12.08 15.22 -24.00
CA PRO A 26 13.10 16.19 -24.38
C PRO A 26 13.62 16.99 -23.18
N PHE A 27 14.92 17.27 -23.16
CA PHE A 27 15.63 18.07 -22.16
C PHE A 27 16.30 19.30 -22.78
N LEU A 28 16.54 20.34 -21.95
CA LEU A 28 17.21 21.57 -22.39
C LEU A 28 18.73 21.40 -22.54
N ASN A 29 19.34 20.54 -21.73
CA ASN A 29 20.77 20.28 -21.74
C ASN A 29 21.03 18.75 -21.74
N PRO A 30 22.22 18.31 -22.20
CA PRO A 30 22.55 16.89 -22.30
C PRO A 30 22.82 16.23 -20.96
N ASP A 31 23.29 16.99 -19.96
CA ASP A 31 23.62 16.48 -18.63
C ASP A 31 22.33 16.05 -17.89
N ASP A 32 21.23 16.77 -18.08
CA ASP A 32 19.89 16.44 -17.57
C ASP A 32 19.36 15.14 -18.21
N ALA A 33 19.55 14.98 -19.52
CA ALA A 33 19.20 13.74 -20.22
C ALA A 33 20.05 12.55 -19.71
N ALA A 34 21.33 12.78 -19.43
CA ALA A 34 22.21 11.78 -18.82
C ALA A 34 21.78 11.43 -17.39
N ARG A 35 21.38 12.40 -16.55
CA ARG A 35 20.83 12.15 -15.21
C ARG A 35 19.54 11.34 -15.26
N PHE A 36 18.66 11.62 -16.22
CA PHE A 36 17.47 10.81 -16.43
C PHE A 36 17.83 9.35 -16.76
N ALA A 37 18.79 9.12 -17.66
CA ALA A 37 19.28 7.77 -17.93
C ALA A 37 19.92 7.12 -16.69
N HIS A 38 20.74 7.86 -15.93
CA HIS A 38 21.36 7.43 -14.68
C HIS A 38 20.31 6.94 -13.66
N GLN A 39 19.24 7.72 -13.45
CA GLN A 39 18.10 7.35 -12.60
C GLN A 39 17.38 6.08 -13.09
N LEU A 40 17.21 5.90 -14.41
CA LEU A 40 16.61 4.69 -14.98
C LEU A 40 17.48 3.44 -14.81
N ILE A 41 18.80 3.60 -14.79
CA ILE A 41 19.72 2.50 -14.49
C ILE A 41 19.61 2.16 -13.00
N GLY A 42 19.72 3.16 -12.11
CA GLY A 42 19.66 2.98 -10.66
C GLY A 42 20.59 1.86 -10.18
N ASP A 43 20.06 0.92 -9.39
CA ASP A 43 20.83 -0.20 -8.81
C ASP A 43 20.98 -1.40 -9.76
N LYS A 44 20.58 -1.26 -11.04
CA LYS A 44 20.82 -2.31 -12.04
C LYS A 44 22.32 -2.33 -12.35
N ARG A 45 23.02 -3.18 -11.61
CA ARG A 45 24.47 -3.38 -11.69
C ARG A 45 24.85 -4.85 -11.86
N ALA A 46 23.90 -5.77 -12.04
CA ALA A 46 24.22 -7.17 -12.35
C ALA A 46 25.05 -7.29 -13.64
N GLU A 47 24.83 -6.37 -14.57
CA GLU A 47 25.45 -6.31 -15.89
C GLU A 47 25.72 -4.85 -16.26
N GLN A 48 26.49 -4.64 -17.32
CA GLN A 48 26.71 -3.31 -17.88
C GLN A 48 25.50 -2.87 -18.72
N TYR A 49 25.02 -1.66 -18.47
CA TYR A 49 23.97 -1.01 -19.25
C TYR A 49 24.56 0.19 -19.99
N ALA A 50 24.12 0.44 -21.22
CA ALA A 50 24.55 1.58 -22.02
C ALA A 50 23.42 2.16 -22.86
N GLY A 51 23.71 3.31 -23.48
CA GLY A 51 22.89 3.90 -24.52
C GLY A 51 23.48 5.22 -25.03
N VAL A 52 22.64 6.00 -25.70
CA VAL A 52 23.03 7.18 -26.46
C VAL A 52 22.19 8.40 -26.07
N ILE A 53 22.80 9.58 -26.11
CA ILE A 53 22.15 10.88 -26.02
C ILE A 53 22.13 11.51 -27.40
N LEU A 54 20.93 11.85 -27.86
CA LEU A 54 20.66 12.43 -29.16
C LEU A 54 20.24 13.89 -29.02
N LYS A 55 20.57 14.70 -30.02
CA LYS A 55 20.09 16.06 -30.19
C LYS A 55 19.15 16.11 -31.40
N ASN A 56 17.94 16.63 -31.23
CA ASN A 56 16.97 16.77 -32.32
C ASN A 56 17.16 18.09 -33.09
N ALA A 57 16.39 18.27 -34.17
CA ALA A 57 16.40 19.49 -35.00
C ALA A 57 16.04 20.77 -34.22
N GLN A 58 15.22 20.67 -33.17
CA GLN A 58 14.87 21.78 -32.28
C GLN A 58 15.96 22.09 -31.24
N GLY A 59 17.09 21.36 -31.26
CA GLY A 59 18.19 21.52 -30.32
C GLY A 59 17.94 20.94 -28.93
N ARG A 60 16.89 20.14 -28.73
CA ARG A 60 16.59 19.43 -27.48
C ARG A 60 17.36 18.11 -27.40
N TYR A 61 17.65 17.68 -26.18
CA TYR A 61 18.40 16.46 -25.89
C TYR A 61 17.47 15.32 -25.45
N LEU A 62 17.68 14.12 -25.95
CA LEU A 62 16.91 12.93 -25.62
C LEU A 62 17.87 11.78 -25.33
N ALA A 63 17.72 11.12 -24.17
CA ALA A 63 18.45 9.91 -23.86
C ALA A 63 17.66 8.68 -24.33
N SER A 64 18.34 7.68 -24.90
CA SER A 64 17.74 6.36 -25.08
C SER A 64 17.41 5.73 -23.73
N ARG A 65 16.51 4.75 -23.69
CA ARG A 65 16.38 3.89 -22.52
C ARG A 65 17.61 2.98 -22.38
N PRO A 66 18.15 2.76 -21.16
CA PRO A 66 19.31 1.89 -20.96
C PRO A 66 19.07 0.45 -21.43
N VAL A 67 20.03 -0.11 -22.18
CA VAL A 67 20.01 -1.50 -22.67
C VAL A 67 21.27 -2.22 -22.19
N LYS A 68 21.16 -3.52 -21.93
CA LYS A 68 22.29 -4.38 -21.60
C LYS A 68 23.34 -4.35 -22.72
N VAL A 69 24.61 -4.17 -22.37
CA VAL A 69 25.72 -4.25 -23.34
C VAL A 69 25.93 -5.69 -23.81
N THR A 70 26.09 -5.87 -25.12
CA THR A 70 26.38 -7.17 -25.74
C THR A 70 27.86 -7.34 -26.01
N GLY A 71 28.50 -8.34 -25.39
CA GLY A 71 29.95 -8.58 -25.48
C GLY A 71 30.72 -8.08 -24.25
N GLU A 72 32.05 -8.20 -24.28
CA GLU A 72 32.93 -7.81 -23.16
C GLU A 72 33.19 -6.29 -23.10
N ARG A 73 32.99 -5.57 -24.21
CA ARG A 73 33.25 -4.13 -24.32
C ARG A 73 32.05 -3.39 -24.88
N PHE A 74 31.96 -2.10 -24.55
CA PHE A 74 30.98 -1.19 -25.15
C PHE A 74 31.26 -1.04 -26.65
N SER A 75 30.26 -1.29 -27.49
CA SER A 75 30.31 -1.02 -28.93
C SER A 75 29.24 -0.02 -29.34
N PRO A 76 29.60 1.13 -29.96
CA PRO A 76 28.65 2.08 -30.50
C PRO A 76 27.71 1.48 -31.55
N THR A 77 28.14 0.44 -32.28
CA THR A 77 27.35 -0.22 -33.32
C THR A 77 26.12 -0.96 -32.79
N GLN A 78 26.05 -1.18 -31.47
CA GLN A 78 24.84 -1.69 -30.81
C GLN A 78 23.67 -0.70 -30.90
N PHE A 79 23.96 0.60 -30.90
CA PHE A 79 22.96 1.68 -30.82
C PHE A 79 22.87 2.51 -32.10
N ILE A 80 23.98 2.62 -32.84
CA ILE A 80 24.14 3.49 -34.00
C ILE A 80 24.49 2.63 -35.22
N ALA A 81 23.79 2.85 -36.33
CA ALA A 81 24.06 2.15 -37.58
C ALA A 81 25.39 2.62 -38.20
N VAL A 82 26.01 1.77 -39.03
CA VAL A 82 27.17 2.12 -39.84
C VAL A 82 26.78 2.32 -41.30
N ASP A 83 27.56 3.11 -42.03
CA ASP A 83 27.47 3.23 -43.49
C ASP A 83 28.17 2.06 -44.20
N GLU A 84 28.14 2.08 -45.54
CA GLU A 84 28.77 1.06 -46.39
C GLU A 84 30.31 0.99 -46.23
N LYS A 85 30.93 2.00 -45.60
CA LYS A 85 32.36 2.07 -45.30
C LYS A 85 32.69 1.68 -43.85
N GLY A 86 31.68 1.25 -43.07
CA GLY A 86 31.82 0.90 -41.67
C GLY A 86 31.91 2.11 -40.72
N GLN A 87 31.63 3.33 -41.17
CA GLN A 87 31.63 4.53 -40.33
C GLN A 87 30.28 4.76 -39.67
N LEU A 88 30.27 5.25 -38.43
CA LEU A 88 29.05 5.51 -37.66
C LEU A 88 28.19 6.59 -38.35
N LYS A 89 26.89 6.34 -38.47
CA LYS A 89 25.91 7.21 -39.11
C LYS A 89 24.88 7.73 -38.11
N HIS A 90 24.69 9.04 -38.05
CA HIS A 90 23.67 9.63 -37.19
C HIS A 90 22.24 9.16 -37.56
N PRO A 91 21.36 8.89 -36.58
CA PRO A 91 19.97 8.53 -36.84
C PRO A 91 19.21 9.64 -37.58
N HIS A 92 18.26 9.28 -38.44
CA HIS A 92 17.49 10.27 -39.21
C HIS A 92 16.76 11.27 -38.29
N GLY A 93 16.96 12.57 -38.49
CA GLY A 93 16.37 13.65 -37.69
C GLY A 93 17.07 13.94 -36.36
N PHE A 94 18.16 13.23 -36.05
CA PHE A 94 18.93 13.40 -34.82
C PHE A 94 20.43 13.46 -35.09
N THR A 95 21.16 14.17 -34.23
CA THR A 95 22.63 14.12 -34.15
C THR A 95 23.02 13.39 -32.87
N CYS A 96 23.96 12.45 -32.95
CA CYS A 96 24.49 11.79 -31.76
C CYS A 96 25.35 12.80 -30.98
N TYR A 97 24.96 13.10 -29.75
CA TYR A 97 25.71 14.02 -28.89
C TYR A 97 26.74 13.30 -28.02
N GLY A 98 26.37 12.13 -27.49
CA GLY A 98 27.24 11.38 -26.60
C GLY A 98 26.69 10.02 -26.22
N PHE A 99 27.51 9.23 -25.52
CA PHE A 99 27.11 7.91 -25.02
C PHE A 99 27.12 7.89 -23.49
N TYR A 100 26.28 7.04 -22.89
CA TYR A 100 26.30 6.81 -21.45
C TYR A 100 26.39 5.30 -21.18
N TYR A 101 27.03 4.93 -20.07
CA TYR A 101 27.06 3.55 -19.62
C TYR A 101 27.26 3.42 -18.11
N SER A 102 26.91 2.27 -17.56
CA SER A 102 27.13 1.89 -16.17
C SER A 102 28.27 0.89 -16.03
N ARG A 103 28.51 0.42 -14.81
CA ARG A 103 29.42 -0.70 -14.49
C ARG A 103 28.64 -1.93 -14.06
N ALA A 104 29.15 -3.11 -14.40
CA ALA A 104 28.72 -4.36 -13.78
C ALA A 104 29.35 -4.51 -12.38
N HIS A 105 28.65 -5.19 -11.48
CA HIS A 105 29.05 -5.46 -10.10
C HIS A 105 30.01 -6.66 -10.05
N GLN A 106 31.16 -6.53 -10.72
CA GLN A 106 32.15 -7.61 -10.79
C GLN A 106 33.17 -7.58 -9.63
N LEU A 107 33.35 -6.42 -8.99
CA LEU A 107 34.23 -6.24 -7.82
C LEU A 107 33.54 -6.55 -6.48
N GLY A 108 32.37 -7.21 -6.51
CA GLY A 108 31.46 -7.37 -5.36
C GLY A 108 31.81 -8.43 -4.33
N GLY A 109 32.97 -9.07 -4.45
CA GLY A 109 33.30 -10.31 -3.75
C GLY A 109 34.16 -10.16 -2.49
N GLY A 110 34.01 -9.12 -1.66
CA GLY A 110 34.84 -8.99 -0.45
C GLY A 110 36.34 -9.07 -0.72
N GLU A 111 36.76 -8.76 -1.96
CA GLU A 111 38.15 -8.86 -2.37
C GLU A 111 38.94 -7.84 -1.55
N THR A 112 39.86 -8.35 -0.73
CA THR A 112 40.95 -7.55 -0.19
C THR A 112 41.56 -6.82 -1.37
N ALA A 113 41.68 -5.49 -1.27
CA ALA A 113 42.35 -4.68 -2.28
C ALA A 113 43.66 -5.40 -2.67
N PRO A 114 43.98 -5.54 -3.97
CA PRO A 114 45.20 -6.21 -4.42
C PRO A 114 46.40 -5.70 -3.63
N ALA A 115 47.34 -6.59 -3.27
CA ALA A 115 48.49 -6.23 -2.44
C ALA A 115 49.23 -5.01 -3.04
N GLY A 116 49.31 -3.91 -2.28
CA GLY A 116 49.91 -2.64 -2.71
C GLY A 116 48.93 -1.58 -3.24
N VAL A 117 47.63 -1.86 -3.33
CA VAL A 117 46.59 -0.89 -3.73
C VAL A 117 45.72 -0.53 -2.53
N SER A 118 45.44 0.78 -2.34
CA SER A 118 44.58 1.22 -1.24
C SER A 118 43.11 0.93 -1.53
N ARG A 119 42.31 0.66 -0.48
CA ARG A 119 40.84 0.49 -0.63
C ARG A 119 40.18 1.74 -1.23
N ALA A 120 40.72 2.92 -0.95
CA ALA A 120 40.24 4.18 -1.52
C ALA A 120 40.42 4.21 -3.04
N ASP A 121 41.58 3.77 -3.56
CA ASP A 121 41.83 3.75 -5.00
C ASP A 121 40.92 2.78 -5.75
N VAL A 122 40.57 1.64 -5.13
CA VAL A 122 39.60 0.69 -5.71
C VAL A 122 38.19 1.30 -5.77
N ILE A 123 37.76 2.00 -4.71
CA ILE A 123 36.48 2.72 -4.68
C ILE A 123 36.46 3.81 -5.76
N THR A 124 37.54 4.57 -5.91
CA THR A 124 37.67 5.59 -6.96
C THR A 124 37.62 4.98 -8.35
N LEU A 125 38.37 3.90 -8.60
CA LEU A 125 38.35 3.19 -9.89
C LEU A 125 36.95 2.65 -10.24
N ALA A 126 36.20 2.16 -9.25
CA ALA A 126 34.84 1.68 -9.46
C ALA A 126 33.88 2.80 -9.93
N ASN A 127 34.20 4.05 -9.59
CA ASN A 127 33.42 5.24 -9.95
C ASN A 127 34.05 6.07 -11.09
N PHE A 128 35.21 5.68 -11.61
CA PHE A 128 35.95 6.39 -12.66
C PHE A 128 36.15 5.50 -13.90
N PHE A 129 36.35 6.10 -15.08
CA PHE A 129 36.54 5.40 -16.35
C PHE A 129 37.75 4.43 -16.33
N LEU A 130 37.61 3.21 -16.86
CA LEU A 130 38.71 2.25 -16.97
C LEU A 130 39.66 2.66 -18.11
N PRO A 131 40.93 2.21 -18.10
CA PRO A 131 41.85 2.44 -19.21
C PRO A 131 41.26 2.06 -20.58
N GLY A 132 40.68 0.87 -20.70
CA GLY A 132 40.00 0.41 -21.93
C GLY A 132 38.74 1.21 -22.29
N ASP A 133 38.05 1.81 -21.30
CA ASP A 133 36.93 2.72 -21.54
C ASP A 133 37.43 4.02 -22.20
N ILE A 134 38.52 4.60 -21.67
CA ILE A 134 39.16 5.81 -22.20
C ILE A 134 39.75 5.55 -23.60
N TYR A 135 40.36 4.39 -23.81
CA TYR A 135 40.84 4.00 -25.14
C TYR A 135 39.68 3.95 -26.16
N SER A 136 38.59 3.29 -25.79
CA SER A 136 37.43 3.13 -26.68
C SER A 136 36.74 4.45 -26.99
N LEU A 137 36.61 5.36 -26.01
CA LEU A 137 35.99 6.67 -26.22
C LEU A 137 36.84 7.60 -27.09
N LEU A 138 38.18 7.57 -26.93
CA LEU A 138 39.08 8.36 -27.76
C LEU A 138 39.04 7.90 -29.22
N GLY A 139 38.86 6.60 -29.46
CA GLY A 139 38.66 6.04 -30.80
C GLY A 139 37.41 6.54 -31.53
N VAL A 140 36.39 7.03 -30.81
CA VAL A 140 35.13 7.53 -31.38
C VAL A 140 34.87 9.03 -31.15
N ALA A 141 35.84 9.72 -30.56
CA ALA A 141 35.79 11.15 -30.24
C ALA A 141 35.40 12.05 -31.43
N ARG A 142 35.76 11.65 -32.66
CA ARG A 142 35.39 12.39 -33.89
C ARG A 142 33.90 12.31 -34.23
N PHE A 143 33.19 11.27 -33.76
CA PHE A 143 31.76 11.08 -33.97
C PHE A 143 30.92 11.65 -32.82
N ALA A 144 31.35 11.39 -31.58
CA ALA A 144 30.77 11.96 -30.37
C ALA A 144 31.90 12.12 -29.34
N ASP A 145 32.11 13.33 -28.84
CA ASP A 145 33.20 13.66 -27.91
C ASP A 145 32.76 13.61 -26.44
N VAL A 146 31.46 13.44 -26.15
CA VAL A 146 30.92 13.42 -24.78
C VAL A 146 30.52 12.01 -24.36
N HIS A 147 31.00 11.60 -23.19
CA HIS A 147 30.69 10.30 -22.59
C HIS A 147 30.31 10.45 -21.12
N TYR A 148 29.32 9.68 -20.67
CA TYR A 148 28.86 9.68 -19.29
C TYR A 148 29.05 8.31 -18.63
N LEU A 149 29.56 8.32 -17.41
CA LEU A 149 29.68 7.13 -16.57
C LEU A 149 28.72 7.22 -15.39
N SER A 150 27.74 6.34 -15.38
CA SER A 150 26.86 6.08 -14.24
C SER A 150 27.62 5.21 -13.23
N GLY A 151 28.30 5.86 -12.29
CA GLY A 151 29.08 5.22 -11.23
C GLY A 151 28.23 4.57 -10.13
N PHE A 152 28.89 4.08 -9.10
CA PHE A 152 28.25 3.60 -7.87
C PHE A 152 27.94 4.79 -6.93
N ASN A 153 27.22 4.50 -5.86
CA ASN A 153 26.75 5.43 -4.83
C ASN A 153 26.11 6.72 -5.41
N GLY A 154 25.38 6.64 -6.54
CA GLY A 154 24.72 7.81 -7.11
C GLY A 154 25.62 8.78 -7.87
N SER A 155 26.87 8.40 -8.19
CA SER A 155 27.73 9.30 -8.97
C SER A 155 27.46 9.25 -10.46
N LEU A 156 27.57 10.41 -11.09
CA LEU A 156 27.54 10.57 -12.54
C LEU A 156 28.72 11.43 -12.97
N LEU A 157 29.62 10.84 -13.75
CA LEU A 157 30.73 11.56 -14.36
C LEU A 157 30.45 11.83 -15.83
N LYS A 158 31.02 12.93 -16.31
CA LYS A 158 31.09 13.30 -17.72
C LYS A 158 32.55 13.43 -18.12
N VAL A 159 32.90 12.87 -19.27
CA VAL A 159 34.18 13.07 -19.95
C VAL A 159 33.90 13.75 -21.28
N GLN A 160 34.69 14.78 -21.60
CA GLN A 160 34.77 15.34 -22.94
C GLN A 160 36.16 15.06 -23.52
N ALA A 161 36.19 14.24 -24.57
CA ALA A 161 37.40 13.77 -25.21
C ALA A 161 37.62 14.46 -26.55
N ARG A 162 37.99 15.75 -26.50
CA ARG A 162 38.33 16.48 -27.72
C ARG A 162 39.64 15.95 -28.29
N PRO A 163 39.77 15.84 -29.62
CA PRO A 163 41.01 15.37 -30.26
C PRO A 163 42.09 16.47 -30.21
N THR A 164 42.83 16.52 -29.11
CA THR A 164 44.06 17.34 -28.92
C THR A 164 45.31 16.48 -29.10
N GLU A 165 46.50 17.11 -29.18
CA GLU A 165 47.78 16.37 -29.23
C GLU A 165 47.96 15.51 -27.97
N ASP A 166 47.75 16.08 -26.77
CA ASP A 166 47.82 15.34 -25.50
C ASP A 166 46.83 14.14 -25.46
N ALA A 167 45.65 14.27 -26.05
CA ALA A 167 44.67 13.18 -26.13
C ALA A 167 45.11 12.06 -27.10
N GLN A 168 45.88 12.39 -28.14
CA GLN A 168 46.48 11.39 -29.04
C GLN A 168 47.63 10.65 -28.36
N GLU A 169 48.45 11.35 -27.57
CA GLU A 169 49.48 10.72 -26.76
C GLU A 169 48.88 9.77 -25.72
N LEU A 170 47.81 10.20 -25.04
CA LEU A 170 47.06 9.34 -24.12
C LEU A 170 46.45 8.13 -24.83
N PHE A 171 45.92 8.30 -26.05
CA PHE A 171 45.42 7.18 -26.86
C PHE A 171 46.51 6.15 -27.19
N ALA A 172 47.68 6.62 -27.65
CA ALA A 172 48.82 5.76 -27.98
C ALA A 172 49.39 5.04 -26.75
N PHE A 173 49.46 5.72 -25.61
CA PHE A 173 49.83 5.11 -24.34
C PHE A 173 48.84 4.02 -23.94
N LEU A 174 47.53 4.30 -23.98
CA LEU A 174 46.51 3.33 -23.61
C LEU A 174 46.45 2.13 -24.57
N SER A 175 46.75 2.29 -25.86
CA SER A 175 46.88 1.14 -26.77
C SER A 175 48.02 0.21 -26.37
N LEU A 176 49.16 0.74 -25.93
CA LEU A 176 50.29 -0.08 -25.47
C LEU A 176 49.99 -0.79 -24.14
N VAL A 177 49.22 -0.14 -23.25
CA VAL A 177 48.73 -0.75 -22.00
C VAL A 177 47.75 -1.90 -22.30
N GLU A 178 46.86 -1.72 -23.27
CA GLU A 178 45.91 -2.76 -23.72
C GLU A 178 46.63 -3.95 -24.39
N GLU A 179 47.72 -3.71 -25.11
CA GLU A 179 48.57 -4.73 -25.72
C GLU A 179 49.52 -5.42 -24.71
N GLY A 180 49.52 -5.00 -23.45
CA GLY A 180 50.33 -5.58 -22.37
C GLY A 180 51.81 -5.15 -22.40
N GLY A 181 52.17 -4.14 -23.18
CA GLY A 181 53.54 -3.68 -23.41
C GLY A 181 54.10 -2.72 -22.35
N GLU A 182 53.26 -1.92 -21.69
CA GLU A 182 53.66 -0.97 -20.65
C GLU A 182 52.95 -1.16 -19.31
N ARG A 183 53.65 -0.88 -18.19
CA ARG A 183 53.09 -0.90 -16.83
C ARG A 183 52.63 0.49 -16.42
N MET A 184 51.35 0.63 -16.08
CA MET A 184 50.82 1.88 -15.51
C MET A 184 51.51 2.26 -14.19
N ASN A 185 51.76 3.56 -13.98
CA ASN A 185 52.30 4.15 -12.74
C ASN A 185 51.28 4.16 -11.57
N GLY A 186 50.62 3.03 -11.33
CA GLY A 186 49.55 2.88 -10.35
C GLY A 186 48.25 3.62 -10.70
N LEU A 187 47.18 3.35 -9.94
CA LEU A 187 45.84 3.91 -10.21
C LEU A 187 45.79 5.44 -10.02
N GLN A 188 46.47 5.96 -9.01
CA GLN A 188 46.57 7.39 -8.73
C GLN A 188 47.20 8.18 -9.88
N GLY A 189 48.27 7.65 -10.50
CA GLY A 189 48.91 8.26 -11.66
C GLY A 189 47.97 8.32 -12.86
N TYR A 190 47.26 7.22 -13.11
CA TYR A 190 46.25 7.14 -14.17
C TYR A 190 45.13 8.18 -14.00
N PHE A 191 44.53 8.28 -12.81
CA PHE A 191 43.45 9.26 -12.57
C PHE A 191 43.89 10.71 -12.83
N LYS A 192 45.10 11.05 -12.38
CA LYS A 192 45.69 12.38 -12.57
C LYS A 192 45.95 12.67 -14.04
N GLN A 193 46.54 11.73 -14.77
CA GLN A 193 46.83 11.87 -16.19
C GLN A 193 45.55 12.09 -17.00
N VAL A 194 44.49 11.31 -16.74
CA VAL A 194 43.21 11.48 -17.43
C VAL A 194 42.55 12.83 -17.11
N ALA A 195 42.55 13.26 -15.84
CA ALA A 195 41.94 14.54 -15.45
C ALA A 195 42.75 15.77 -15.90
N ASP A 196 44.06 15.62 -16.14
CA ASP A 196 44.91 16.66 -16.71
C ASP A 196 44.70 16.79 -18.22
N THR A 197 44.61 15.65 -18.91
CA THR A 197 44.50 15.56 -20.37
C THR A 197 43.08 15.85 -20.87
N LEU A 198 42.06 15.28 -20.23
CA LEU A 198 40.66 15.35 -20.64
C LEU A 198 39.83 16.20 -19.68
N GLN A 199 38.75 16.79 -20.19
CA GLN A 199 37.80 17.48 -19.32
C GLN A 199 36.88 16.45 -18.66
N VAL A 200 37.11 16.19 -17.37
CA VAL A 200 36.28 15.32 -16.54
C VAL A 200 35.45 16.17 -15.58
N ASP A 201 34.13 16.12 -15.68
CA ASP A 201 33.19 16.85 -14.82
C ASP A 201 32.39 15.87 -13.94
N VAL A 202 32.23 16.20 -12.66
CA VAL A 202 31.31 15.50 -11.75
C VAL A 202 29.92 16.14 -11.87
N ILE A 203 28.98 15.43 -12.48
CA ILE A 203 27.60 15.89 -12.68
C ILE A 203 26.73 15.58 -11.45
N GLU A 204 26.86 14.38 -10.90
CA GLU A 204 26.28 13.99 -9.60
C GLU A 204 27.40 13.48 -8.69
N SER A 205 27.48 14.05 -7.49
CA SER A 205 28.59 13.85 -6.54
C SER A 205 28.22 12.89 -5.41
N ASN A 206 29.24 12.27 -4.82
CA ASN A 206 29.13 11.33 -3.71
C ASN A 206 30.38 11.40 -2.80
N GLU A 207 30.57 10.44 -1.90
CA GLU A 207 31.71 10.40 -0.98
C GLU A 207 33.06 10.27 -1.71
N VAL A 208 33.08 9.63 -2.89
CA VAL A 208 34.29 9.50 -3.73
C VAL A 208 34.74 10.87 -4.24
N TRP A 209 33.78 11.73 -4.56
CA TRP A 209 34.01 13.08 -5.07
C TRP A 209 34.01 14.13 -3.95
N SER A 210 33.93 13.72 -2.68
CA SER A 210 33.87 14.60 -1.50
C SER A 210 32.80 15.70 -1.60
N GLY A 211 31.70 15.43 -2.30
CA GLY A 211 30.60 16.37 -2.51
C GLY A 211 30.90 17.47 -3.55
N GLN A 212 32.04 17.42 -4.24
CA GLN A 212 32.38 18.38 -5.28
C GLN A 212 31.65 18.07 -6.60
N THR A 213 31.21 19.11 -7.30
CA THR A 213 30.60 19.05 -8.63
C THR A 213 31.38 19.91 -9.62
N GLY A 214 31.29 19.62 -10.92
CA GLY A 214 32.04 20.31 -11.97
C GLY A 214 33.43 19.71 -12.22
N ARG A 215 34.33 20.49 -12.83
CA ARG A 215 35.60 19.97 -13.37
C ARG A 215 36.52 19.43 -12.28
N LEU A 216 36.96 18.18 -12.45
CA LEU A 216 38.00 17.57 -11.63
C LEU A 216 39.37 18.13 -12.00
N SER A 217 40.17 18.46 -10.98
CA SER A 217 41.57 18.83 -11.14
C SER A 217 42.49 17.67 -10.73
N PRO A 218 43.71 17.54 -11.29
CA PRO A 218 44.66 16.51 -10.86
C PRO A 218 44.99 16.56 -9.36
N GLY A 219 44.93 17.75 -8.76
CA GLY A 219 45.14 17.96 -7.32
C GLY A 219 44.09 17.31 -6.43
N PHE A 220 42.88 17.03 -6.95
CA PHE A 220 41.79 16.38 -6.21
C PHE A 220 42.20 15.00 -5.69
N PHE A 221 42.88 14.18 -6.50
CA PHE A 221 43.24 12.80 -6.14
C PHE A 221 44.29 12.69 -5.02
N SER A 222 44.90 13.82 -4.66
CA SER A 222 45.81 13.92 -3.50
C SER A 222 45.07 14.28 -2.19
N LEU A 223 43.78 14.61 -2.24
CA LEU A 223 42.96 14.91 -1.07
C LEU A 223 42.41 13.63 -0.43
N PRO A 224 42.28 13.56 0.90
CA PRO A 224 41.62 12.45 1.56
C PRO A 224 40.12 12.43 1.25
N LEU A 225 39.57 11.23 1.03
CA LEU A 225 38.14 11.02 0.90
C LEU A 225 37.40 11.53 2.14
N ARG A 226 36.36 12.35 1.94
CA ARG A 226 35.48 12.82 3.02
C ARG A 226 34.23 11.96 3.07
N ALA A 227 33.92 11.44 4.25
CA ALA A 227 32.60 10.88 4.50
C ALA A 227 31.56 12.00 4.39
N LEU A 228 30.55 11.80 3.55
CA LEU A 228 29.43 12.71 3.44
C LEU A 228 28.26 12.23 4.29
N ASP A 229 27.53 13.20 4.79
CA ASP A 229 26.35 13.04 5.61
C ASP A 229 25.12 13.46 4.80
N THR A 230 24.87 12.77 3.68
CA THR A 230 23.85 13.23 2.73
C THR A 230 22.89 12.12 2.32
N ASP A 231 21.63 12.30 2.70
CA ASP A 231 20.48 11.65 2.06
C ASP A 231 20.14 12.29 0.70
N ASP A 232 20.57 13.54 0.47
CA ASP A 232 20.26 14.31 -0.73
C ASP A 232 21.29 14.11 -1.85
N VAL A 233 20.81 14.25 -3.09
CA VAL A 233 21.65 14.16 -4.29
C VAL A 233 22.34 15.50 -4.52
N ILE A 234 23.68 15.49 -4.49
CA ILE A 234 24.49 16.67 -4.80
C ILE A 234 24.71 16.70 -6.31
N ILE A 235 24.14 17.68 -6.99
CA ILE A 235 24.19 17.79 -8.46
C ILE A 235 24.83 19.10 -8.91
N GLN A 236 25.51 19.04 -10.05
CA GLN A 236 26.01 20.23 -10.74
C GLN A 236 24.85 21.12 -11.18
N ARG A 237 24.96 22.43 -10.94
CA ARG A 237 23.95 23.44 -11.27
C ARG A 237 24.40 24.33 -12.44
N PRO A 238 23.48 24.85 -13.26
CA PRO A 238 22.02 24.67 -13.21
C PRO A 238 21.58 23.29 -13.71
N ALA A 239 20.49 22.78 -13.16
CA ALA A 239 19.95 21.46 -13.47
C ALA A 239 18.42 21.54 -13.57
N PHE A 240 17.85 20.97 -14.63
CA PHE A 240 16.41 21.01 -14.89
C PHE A 240 15.80 19.62 -15.05
N GLY A 241 14.47 19.57 -15.02
CA GLY A 241 13.66 18.43 -15.44
C GLY A 241 13.43 18.39 -16.96
N PRO A 242 12.57 17.49 -17.43
CA PRO A 242 12.17 17.44 -18.84
C PRO A 242 11.38 18.70 -19.23
N VAL A 243 11.29 18.95 -20.54
CA VAL A 243 10.40 19.98 -21.10
C VAL A 243 8.96 19.49 -21.08
N LEU A 244 8.08 20.27 -20.47
CA LEU A 244 6.69 19.94 -20.18
C LEU A 244 5.74 20.84 -20.97
N ALA A 245 4.61 20.30 -21.41
CA ALA A 245 3.67 21.00 -22.29
C ALA A 245 2.65 21.91 -21.56
N SER A 246 2.58 21.84 -20.24
CA SER A 246 1.63 22.61 -19.43
C SER A 246 2.15 22.88 -18.01
N GLU A 247 1.58 23.91 -17.38
CA GLU A 247 1.85 24.23 -15.96
C GLU A 247 1.42 23.08 -15.05
N GLN A 248 0.28 22.43 -15.33
CA GLN A 248 -0.18 21.29 -14.54
C GLN A 248 0.84 20.15 -14.51
N LEU A 249 1.41 19.79 -15.67
CA LEU A 249 2.47 18.77 -15.73
C LEU A 249 3.73 19.21 -14.96
N ALA A 250 4.05 20.51 -14.96
CA ALA A 250 5.15 21.06 -14.16
C ALA A 250 4.90 20.92 -12.66
N LEU A 251 3.67 21.15 -12.20
CA LEU A 251 3.28 20.96 -10.80
C LEU A 251 3.32 19.48 -10.39
N GLU A 252 2.82 18.58 -11.25
CA GLU A 252 2.88 17.12 -11.02
C GLU A 252 4.33 16.62 -10.97
N TYR A 253 5.19 17.13 -11.86
CA TYR A 253 6.62 16.83 -11.82
C TYR A 253 7.28 17.37 -10.55
N GLY A 254 6.98 18.60 -10.14
CA GLY A 254 7.47 19.19 -8.89
C GLY A 254 7.09 18.35 -7.66
N GLN A 255 5.85 17.88 -7.58
CA GLN A 255 5.41 16.96 -6.52
C GLN A 255 6.13 15.62 -6.56
N SER A 256 6.40 15.09 -7.76
CA SER A 256 7.15 13.85 -7.90
C SER A 256 8.59 13.99 -7.36
N LEU A 257 9.18 15.19 -7.45
CA LEU A 257 10.48 15.52 -6.85
C LEU A 257 10.37 15.65 -5.33
N THR A 258 9.31 16.28 -4.81
CA THR A 258 9.04 16.36 -3.37
C THR A 258 8.92 14.97 -2.72
N ALA A 259 8.27 14.02 -3.40
CA ALA A 259 8.18 12.63 -2.94
C ALA A 259 9.53 11.88 -2.96
N GLN A 260 10.57 12.47 -3.55
CA GLN A 260 11.93 11.92 -3.66
C GLN A 260 12.94 12.51 -2.67
N THR A 261 12.53 13.40 -1.77
CA THR A 261 13.40 13.91 -0.69
C THR A 261 12.61 14.07 0.61
N SER A 262 13.22 13.73 1.74
CA SER A 262 12.68 14.01 3.08
C SER A 262 13.10 15.40 3.59
N SER A 263 14.14 15.99 3.00
CA SER A 263 14.66 17.30 3.37
C SER A 263 13.73 18.42 2.90
N GLN A 264 13.80 19.55 3.60
CA GLN A 264 13.24 20.81 3.10
C GLN A 264 13.86 21.15 1.74
N HIS A 265 13.08 21.72 0.83
CA HIS A 265 13.59 22.12 -0.48
C HIS A 265 12.74 23.17 -1.17
N TYR A 266 13.36 23.84 -2.14
CA TYR A 266 12.67 24.70 -3.09
C TYR A 266 13.13 24.46 -4.53
N CYS A 267 12.28 24.85 -5.47
CA CYS A 267 12.55 24.83 -6.90
C CYS A 267 11.81 25.98 -7.60
N PHE A 268 12.21 26.26 -8.84
CA PHE A 268 11.65 27.30 -9.68
C PHE A 268 10.97 26.67 -10.89
N ILE A 269 9.79 27.19 -11.24
CA ILE A 269 9.08 26.83 -12.47
C ILE A 269 9.36 27.92 -13.49
N LEU A 270 9.88 27.53 -14.65
CA LEU A 270 10.20 28.42 -15.75
C LEU A 270 9.27 28.14 -16.93
N LYS A 271 8.90 29.19 -17.65
CA LYS A 271 8.11 29.12 -18.88
C LYS A 271 8.90 29.72 -20.04
N ASN A 272 8.79 29.11 -21.21
CA ASN A 272 9.33 29.66 -22.45
C ASN A 272 8.52 30.92 -22.85
N SER A 273 9.19 31.99 -23.25
CA SER A 273 8.57 33.25 -23.65
C SER A 273 7.88 33.17 -25.02
N THR A 274 8.24 32.19 -25.84
CA THR A 274 7.77 32.04 -27.24
C THR A 274 6.86 30.85 -27.48
N SER A 275 6.87 29.86 -26.57
CA SER A 275 6.09 28.63 -26.67
C SER A 275 5.43 28.30 -25.33
N ASN A 276 4.40 27.45 -25.33
CA ASN A 276 3.77 27.00 -24.10
C ASN A 276 4.53 25.81 -23.46
N GLU A 277 5.85 25.96 -23.30
CA GLU A 277 6.75 24.97 -22.73
C GLU A 277 7.18 25.38 -21.32
N PHE A 278 7.26 24.41 -20.41
CA PHE A 278 7.64 24.60 -19.02
C PHE A 278 8.82 23.70 -18.64
N VAL A 279 9.65 24.15 -17.72
CA VAL A 279 10.67 23.33 -17.06
C VAL A 279 10.70 23.64 -15.57
N VAL A 280 11.06 22.64 -14.78
CA VAL A 280 11.23 22.79 -13.32
C VAL A 280 12.71 22.61 -13.00
N SER A 281 13.28 23.52 -12.21
CA SER A 281 14.65 23.34 -11.71
C SER A 281 14.69 22.15 -10.73
N GLN A 282 15.81 21.42 -10.69
CA GLN A 282 15.99 20.39 -9.69
C GLN A 282 15.92 20.98 -8.25
N PRO A 283 15.48 20.23 -7.22
CA PRO A 283 15.26 20.77 -5.88
C PRO A 283 16.56 21.22 -5.21
N VAL A 284 16.58 22.40 -4.59
CA VAL A 284 17.67 22.86 -3.71
C VAL A 284 17.32 22.46 -2.28
N THR A 285 18.15 21.65 -1.63
CA THR A 285 17.87 21.06 -0.29
C THR A 285 18.59 21.74 0.87
N GLU A 286 19.22 22.89 0.61
CA GLU A 286 19.88 23.71 1.64
C GLU A 286 18.83 24.54 2.45
N ALA A 287 19.21 25.72 2.95
CA ALA A 287 18.28 26.59 3.65
C ALA A 287 17.14 27.04 2.72
N LEU A 288 15.90 27.04 3.21
CA LEU A 288 14.70 27.56 2.53
C LEU A 288 14.71 29.10 2.44
N ASP A 289 15.70 29.66 1.74
CA ASP A 289 15.85 31.09 1.48
C ASP A 289 15.46 31.51 0.07
N PHE A 290 15.17 30.53 -0.81
CA PHE A 290 14.83 30.76 -2.21
C PHE A 290 15.90 31.55 -2.98
N ALA A 291 17.16 31.45 -2.55
CA ALA A 291 18.27 32.15 -3.18
C ALA A 291 18.58 31.60 -4.58
N LEU A 292 18.47 32.46 -5.60
CA LEU A 292 18.71 32.11 -7.00
C LEU A 292 20.13 31.56 -7.26
N VAL A 293 21.11 32.00 -6.46
CA VAL A 293 22.52 31.57 -6.55
C VAL A 293 22.76 30.09 -6.29
N ARG A 294 21.85 29.43 -5.59
CA ARG A 294 21.94 27.98 -5.36
C ARG A 294 21.34 27.17 -6.50
N ALA A 295 20.49 27.78 -7.33
CA ALA A 295 19.81 27.09 -8.42
C ALA A 295 20.41 27.38 -9.81
N PHE A 296 20.97 28.58 -9.99
CA PHE A 296 21.43 29.09 -11.29
C PHE A 296 22.88 29.57 -11.24
N THR A 297 23.58 29.49 -12.38
CA THR A 297 24.86 30.20 -12.57
C THR A 297 24.62 31.70 -12.69
N HIS A 298 25.66 32.50 -12.44
CA HIS A 298 25.57 33.95 -12.53
C HIS A 298 26.44 34.51 -13.66
N ASP A 299 25.98 35.62 -14.27
CA ASP A 299 26.80 36.41 -15.17
C ASP A 299 27.81 37.29 -14.42
N SER A 300 28.65 38.03 -15.15
CA SER A 300 29.63 38.97 -14.58
C SER A 300 29.00 40.07 -13.72
N GLU A 301 27.70 40.32 -13.89
CA GLU A 301 26.91 41.31 -13.13
C GLU A 301 26.15 40.66 -11.96
N ARG A 302 26.46 39.39 -11.62
CA ARG A 302 25.80 38.60 -10.58
C ARG A 302 24.30 38.39 -10.80
N ARG A 303 23.80 38.45 -12.03
CA ARG A 303 22.41 38.07 -12.36
C ARG A 303 22.33 36.58 -12.69
N PRO A 304 21.24 35.89 -12.32
CA PRO A 304 21.06 34.49 -12.65
C PRO A 304 20.94 34.29 -14.16
N GLN A 305 21.74 33.38 -14.71
CA GLN A 305 21.69 32.97 -16.10
C GLN A 305 20.60 31.91 -16.27
N LEU A 306 19.45 32.34 -16.79
CA LEU A 306 18.35 31.45 -17.14
C LEU A 306 18.58 30.80 -18.52
N PRO A 307 17.96 29.64 -18.80
CA PRO A 307 17.97 29.08 -20.15
C PRO A 307 17.42 30.08 -21.17
N ALA A 308 17.97 30.06 -22.39
CA ALA A 308 17.57 30.98 -23.45
C ALA A 308 16.04 30.94 -23.68
N ASN A 309 15.41 32.12 -23.71
CA ASN A 309 13.97 32.31 -23.84
C ASN A 309 13.12 31.76 -22.69
N PHE A 310 13.69 31.43 -21.52
CA PHE A 310 12.92 31.05 -20.34
C PHE A 310 12.90 32.14 -19.27
N THR A 311 11.75 32.33 -18.64
CA THR A 311 11.56 33.23 -17.49
C THR A 311 10.96 32.46 -16.32
N ILE A 312 11.33 32.81 -15.09
CA ILE A 312 10.72 32.24 -13.89
C ILE A 312 9.27 32.73 -13.80
N VAL A 313 8.32 31.82 -13.62
CA VAL A 313 6.89 32.12 -13.51
C VAL A 313 6.28 31.71 -12.18
N ALA A 314 6.94 30.84 -11.41
CA ALA A 314 6.49 30.46 -10.08
C ALA A 314 7.65 29.94 -9.21
N LEU A 315 7.47 30.05 -7.89
CA LEU A 315 8.30 29.41 -6.88
C LEU A 315 7.57 28.17 -6.38
N TYR A 316 8.31 27.15 -5.96
CA TYR A 316 7.77 25.93 -5.38
C TYR A 316 8.60 25.57 -4.14
N GLY A 317 7.94 25.32 -3.01
CA GLY A 317 8.61 25.02 -1.73
C GLY A 317 7.94 23.90 -0.96
N CYS A 318 8.74 23.15 -0.20
CA CYS A 318 8.27 22.12 0.71
C CYS A 318 9.17 22.09 1.95
N ASP A 319 8.55 21.97 3.11
CA ASP A 319 9.27 21.86 4.38
C ASP A 319 9.82 20.44 4.63
N SER A 320 10.69 20.29 5.61
CA SER A 320 11.26 18.99 5.98
C SER A 320 10.18 18.04 6.52
N GLU A 321 10.32 16.75 6.22
CA GLU A 321 9.45 15.69 6.79
C GLU A 321 9.65 15.56 8.31
N TYR A 322 10.86 15.84 8.79
CA TYR A 322 11.22 15.82 10.20
C TYR A 322 11.45 17.24 10.71
N ARG A 323 10.87 17.57 11.86
CA ARG A 323 11.17 18.78 12.62
C ARG A 323 11.71 18.43 14.00
N ASP A 324 12.50 19.34 14.56
CA ASP A 324 12.84 19.31 15.97
C ASP A 324 11.55 19.31 16.80
N PRO A 325 11.33 18.30 17.67
CA PRO A 325 10.19 18.29 18.57
C PRO A 325 10.07 19.53 19.47
N ALA A 326 11.18 20.20 19.78
CA ALA A 326 11.17 21.46 20.55
C ALA A 326 10.63 22.65 19.75
N LEU A 327 10.59 22.54 18.42
CA LEU A 327 10.10 23.56 17.49
C LEU A 327 8.70 23.23 16.95
N LEU A 328 7.91 22.47 17.72
CA LEU A 328 6.50 22.21 17.44
C LEU A 328 5.61 22.97 18.45
N PRO A 329 4.52 23.60 18.00
CA PRO A 329 3.58 24.25 18.91
C PRO A 329 2.85 23.23 19.79
N PRO A 330 2.30 23.64 20.94
CA PRO A 330 1.52 22.75 21.81
C PRO A 330 0.21 22.30 21.17
N ASP A 331 -0.43 23.18 20.38
CA ASP A 331 -1.68 22.95 19.67
C ASP A 331 -1.48 23.00 18.15
N GLN A 332 -2.36 22.35 17.38
CA GLN A 332 -2.39 22.42 15.91
C GLN A 332 -1.08 21.97 15.22
N VAL A 333 -0.35 21.03 15.84
CA VAL A 333 0.90 20.43 15.34
C VAL A 333 0.78 19.93 13.90
N SER A 334 -0.31 19.23 13.55
CA SER A 334 -0.49 18.67 12.22
C SER A 334 -0.70 19.75 11.16
N LEU A 335 -1.40 20.84 11.49
CA LEU A 335 -1.53 21.97 10.57
C LEU A 335 -0.20 22.71 10.40
N PHE A 336 0.53 22.93 11.50
CA PHE A 336 1.84 23.58 11.49
C PHE A 336 2.89 22.79 10.68
N LYS A 337 2.92 21.46 10.83
CA LYS A 337 3.80 20.58 10.05
C LYS A 337 3.45 20.54 8.56
N ASN A 338 2.16 20.64 8.22
CA ASN A 338 1.67 20.59 6.84
C ASN A 338 1.43 21.98 6.25
N PHE A 339 2.31 22.92 6.58
CA PHE A 339 2.41 24.25 5.97
C PHE A 339 3.89 24.67 5.91
N LEU A 340 4.22 25.66 5.07
CA LEU A 340 5.57 26.20 5.00
C LEU A 340 5.88 27.02 6.27
N HIS A 341 7.05 26.82 6.88
CA HIS A 341 7.42 27.59 8.07
C HIS A 341 7.32 29.12 7.80
N PRO A 342 6.76 29.94 8.72
CA PRO A 342 6.52 31.36 8.48
C PRO A 342 7.74 32.17 8.02
N GLU A 343 8.93 31.85 8.55
CA GLU A 343 10.17 32.50 8.11
C GLU A 343 10.59 32.13 6.68
N ALA A 344 10.38 30.87 6.28
CA ALA A 344 10.65 30.43 4.92
C ALA A 344 9.62 31.03 3.95
N LEU A 345 8.36 31.16 4.40
CA LEU A 345 7.31 31.83 3.65
C LEU A 345 7.68 33.29 3.39
N GLU A 346 8.06 34.07 4.41
CA GLU A 346 8.47 35.47 4.23
C GLU A 346 9.58 35.63 3.19
N LYS A 347 10.63 34.81 3.27
CA LYS A 347 11.73 34.80 2.28
C LYS A 347 11.24 34.48 0.88
N ALA A 348 10.36 33.49 0.74
CA ALA A 348 9.77 33.12 -0.54
C ALA A 348 8.96 34.28 -1.13
N LEU A 349 8.16 34.98 -0.32
CA LEU A 349 7.35 36.12 -0.78
C LEU A 349 8.24 37.29 -1.21
N SER A 350 9.29 37.58 -0.45
CA SER A 350 10.28 38.61 -0.78
C SER A 350 10.96 38.32 -2.13
N VAL A 351 11.37 37.08 -2.39
CA VAL A 351 11.93 36.67 -3.69
C VAL A 351 10.87 36.69 -4.81
N ALA A 352 9.66 36.20 -4.54
CA ALA A 352 8.57 36.18 -5.51
C ALA A 352 8.14 37.60 -5.94
N GLN A 353 8.20 38.56 -5.02
CA GLN A 353 7.95 39.97 -5.32
C GLN A 353 9.07 40.58 -6.16
N ALA A 354 10.34 40.31 -5.82
CA ALA A 354 11.49 40.81 -6.57
C ALA A 354 11.56 40.28 -8.01
N LEU A 355 11.04 39.07 -8.25
CA LEU A 355 10.96 38.45 -9.58
C LEU A 355 9.69 38.81 -10.37
N GLY A 356 8.70 39.43 -9.72
CA GLY A 356 7.45 39.82 -10.35
C GLY A 356 7.63 40.97 -11.36
N PRO A 357 6.69 41.16 -12.30
CA PRO A 357 6.72 42.30 -13.21
C PRO A 357 6.66 43.62 -12.44
N PRO A 358 7.48 44.63 -12.77
CA PRO A 358 7.52 45.90 -12.03
C PRO A 358 6.19 46.67 -12.05
N ASP A 359 5.34 46.42 -13.05
CA ASP A 359 4.05 47.08 -13.26
C ASP A 359 2.87 46.34 -12.59
N GLN A 360 3.10 45.19 -11.94
CA GLN A 360 2.06 44.41 -11.27
C GLN A 360 2.18 44.49 -9.75
N VAL A 361 1.05 44.69 -9.08
CA VAL A 361 0.95 44.68 -7.61
C VAL A 361 1.09 43.26 -7.04
N HIS A 362 0.92 42.23 -7.88
CA HIS A 362 0.95 40.82 -7.48
C HIS A 362 2.34 40.21 -7.65
N ALA A 363 2.83 39.54 -6.61
CA ALA A 363 4.05 38.74 -6.68
C ALA A 363 3.85 37.49 -7.56
N LEU A 364 4.94 36.85 -7.98
CA LEU A 364 4.85 35.53 -8.61
C LEU A 364 4.17 34.51 -7.66
N PRO A 365 3.41 33.53 -8.19
CA PRO A 365 2.79 32.50 -7.37
C PRO A 365 3.84 31.63 -6.66
N LEU A 366 3.61 31.37 -5.37
CA LEU A 366 4.31 30.39 -4.57
C LEU A 366 3.45 29.14 -4.40
N TYR A 367 3.92 28.02 -4.91
CA TYR A 367 3.33 26.71 -4.67
C TYR A 367 3.96 26.07 -3.43
N ILE A 368 3.12 25.67 -2.48
CA ILE A 368 3.54 25.03 -1.22
C ILE A 368 3.08 23.58 -1.25
N ALA A 369 4.03 22.65 -1.32
CA ALA A 369 3.74 21.23 -1.20
C ALA A 369 3.84 20.81 0.27
N THR A 370 2.80 20.14 0.75
CA THR A 370 2.68 19.67 2.13
C THR A 370 2.99 18.17 2.21
N ARG A 371 3.46 17.70 3.37
CA ARG A 371 3.89 16.30 3.54
C ARG A 371 2.73 15.31 3.62
N ASP A 372 1.53 15.79 3.93
CA ASP A 372 0.27 15.05 3.83
C ASP A 372 -0.34 15.01 2.42
N GLY A 373 0.36 15.56 1.41
CA GLY A 373 0.02 15.39 -0.02
C GLY A 373 -0.82 16.51 -0.65
N ALA A 374 -1.15 17.57 0.10
CA ALA A 374 -1.78 18.75 -0.46
C ALA A 374 -0.79 19.62 -1.25
N LEU A 375 -1.36 20.45 -2.13
CA LEU A 375 -0.65 21.50 -2.84
C LEU A 375 -1.43 22.79 -2.68
N LEU A 376 -0.78 23.79 -2.11
CA LEU A 376 -1.34 25.12 -1.91
C LEU A 376 -0.70 26.08 -2.90
N LYS A 377 -1.43 27.12 -3.26
CA LYS A 377 -0.97 28.25 -4.07
C LYS A 377 -1.19 29.53 -3.28
N TYR A 378 -0.12 30.29 -3.09
CA TYR A 378 -0.18 31.59 -2.44
C TYR A 378 0.32 32.68 -3.38
N ILE A 379 -0.45 33.76 -3.52
CA ILE A 379 -0.06 34.97 -4.25
C ILE A 379 -0.08 36.14 -3.27
N SER A 380 1.09 36.74 -3.04
CA SER A 380 1.22 37.94 -2.20
C SER A 380 0.65 39.17 -2.93
N ARG A 381 -0.03 40.03 -2.16
CA ARG A 381 -0.52 41.35 -2.59
C ARG A 381 0.30 42.49 -1.99
N SER A 382 1.35 42.15 -1.23
CA SER A 382 2.23 43.07 -0.51
C SER A 382 1.48 44.06 0.37
N SER A 383 0.35 43.63 0.94
CA SER A 383 -0.50 44.50 1.75
C SER A 383 0.19 44.83 3.10
N PRO A 384 -0.09 45.99 3.71
CA PRO A 384 0.42 46.31 5.04
C PRO A 384 0.06 45.22 6.08
N VAL A 385 -1.14 44.65 5.97
CA VAL A 385 -1.63 43.56 6.85
C VAL A 385 -0.78 42.31 6.70
N GLU A 386 -0.39 41.94 5.48
CA GLU A 386 0.52 40.82 5.21
C GLU A 386 1.88 41.05 5.86
N LYS A 387 2.46 42.24 5.67
CA LYS A 387 3.76 42.61 6.27
C LYS A 387 3.74 42.58 7.80
N MET A 388 2.61 42.92 8.43
CA MET A 388 2.45 42.85 9.88
C MET A 388 2.53 41.42 10.42
N GLN A 389 2.11 40.40 9.65
CA GLN A 389 2.20 38.99 10.09
C GLN A 389 3.64 38.53 10.25
N PHE A 390 4.56 39.14 9.51
CA PHE A 390 5.98 38.78 9.50
C PHE A 390 6.85 39.76 10.32
N ALA A 391 6.24 40.53 11.22
CA ALA A 391 6.96 41.47 12.08
C ALA A 391 7.96 40.75 13.00
N LYS A 392 9.15 41.34 13.15
CA LYS A 392 10.17 40.85 14.10
C LYS A 392 9.78 41.18 15.53
N LEU A 393 10.24 40.34 16.46
CA LEU A 393 10.18 40.64 17.88
C LEU A 393 10.97 41.93 18.20
N PRO A 394 10.53 42.71 19.19
CA PRO A 394 11.35 43.78 19.73
C PRO A 394 12.65 43.21 20.33
N GLN A 395 13.76 43.95 20.24
CA GLN A 395 15.11 43.47 20.61
C GLN A 395 15.22 42.94 22.05
N ASP A 396 14.39 43.44 22.97
CA ASP A 396 14.35 43.02 24.38
C ASP A 396 13.67 41.65 24.58
N LYS A 397 12.94 41.15 23.59
CA LYS A 397 12.27 39.83 23.60
C LYS A 397 12.97 38.76 22.77
N GLY A 398 14.14 39.09 22.22
CA GLY A 398 14.98 38.19 21.43
C GLY A 398 14.87 38.38 19.92
N ASP A 399 15.66 37.60 19.19
CA ASP A 399 15.64 37.56 17.72
C ASP A 399 14.64 36.51 17.23
N GLY A 400 13.74 36.90 16.33
CA GLY A 400 12.75 35.99 15.75
C GLY A 400 11.50 36.71 15.25
N MET A 401 10.60 35.96 14.63
CA MET A 401 9.31 36.47 14.18
C MET A 401 8.28 36.44 15.30
N ALA A 402 7.58 37.55 15.54
CA ALA A 402 6.62 37.67 16.65
C ALA A 402 5.52 36.61 16.58
N ILE A 403 4.98 36.34 15.39
CA ILE A 403 3.93 35.33 15.22
C ILE A 403 4.41 33.91 15.54
N VAL A 404 5.68 33.59 15.22
CA VAL A 404 6.23 32.26 15.53
C VAL A 404 6.34 32.09 17.03
N HIS A 405 6.85 33.11 17.74
CA HIS A 405 6.88 33.12 19.20
C HIS A 405 5.48 32.95 19.82
N ASP A 406 4.48 33.68 19.30
CA ASP A 406 3.12 33.64 19.82
C ASP A 406 2.41 32.30 19.55
N VAL A 407 2.70 31.66 18.41
CA VAL A 407 2.21 30.30 18.09
C VAL A 407 2.91 29.26 18.97
N MET A 408 4.22 29.35 19.15
CA MET A 408 5.01 28.42 19.96
C MET A 408 4.67 28.50 21.45
N SER A 409 4.30 29.68 21.95
CA SER A 409 3.81 29.86 23.32
C SER A 409 2.33 29.49 23.52
N GLY A 410 1.60 29.18 22.44
CA GLY A 410 0.16 28.91 22.46
C GLY A 410 -0.72 30.15 22.64
N ALA A 411 -0.13 31.37 22.64
CA ALA A 411 -0.87 32.62 22.72
C ALA A 411 -1.76 32.85 21.48
N VAL A 412 -1.33 32.36 20.32
CA VAL A 412 -2.06 32.44 19.05
C VAL A 412 -2.18 31.05 18.43
N GLN A 413 -3.37 30.69 18.00
CA GLN A 413 -3.61 29.44 17.26
C GLN A 413 -3.11 29.59 15.81
N PHE A 414 -2.41 28.60 15.29
CA PHE A 414 -1.81 28.66 13.94
C PHE A 414 -2.84 28.85 12.80
N VAL A 415 -4.07 28.32 12.98
CA VAL A 415 -5.19 28.56 12.05
C VAL A 415 -5.52 30.05 11.87
N ALA A 416 -5.29 30.88 12.90
CA ALA A 416 -5.52 32.32 12.83
C ALA A 416 -4.53 32.99 11.87
N LEU A 417 -3.26 32.56 11.87
CA LEU A 417 -2.25 33.00 10.92
C LEU A 417 -2.64 32.62 9.49
N VAL A 418 -3.07 31.37 9.26
CA VAL A 418 -3.50 30.91 7.93
C VAL A 418 -4.64 31.78 7.39
N ARG A 419 -5.65 32.08 8.21
CA ARG A 419 -6.77 32.96 7.85
C ARG A 419 -6.31 34.40 7.58
N ALA A 420 -5.41 34.94 8.42
CA ALA A 420 -4.87 36.28 8.23
C ALA A 420 -4.10 36.40 6.90
N LEU A 421 -3.29 35.38 6.55
CA LEU A 421 -2.60 35.31 5.26
C LEU A 421 -3.59 35.17 4.09
N ALA A 422 -4.61 34.33 4.22
CA ALA A 422 -5.64 34.17 3.20
C ALA A 422 -6.43 35.47 2.93
N TYR A 423 -6.67 36.27 3.97
CA TYR A 423 -7.30 37.59 3.87
C TYR A 423 -6.35 38.63 3.25
N ALA A 424 -5.08 38.65 3.68
CA ALA A 424 -4.10 39.65 3.25
C ALA A 424 -3.55 39.41 1.83
N GLY A 425 -3.58 38.17 1.35
CA GLY A 425 -3.14 37.72 0.03
C GLY A 425 -4.20 36.91 -0.71
N GLN A 426 -3.77 35.93 -1.51
CA GLN A 426 -4.64 34.93 -2.13
C GLN A 426 -4.07 33.54 -1.87
N LEU A 427 -4.66 32.81 -0.92
CA LEU A 427 -4.37 31.41 -0.62
C LEU A 427 -5.44 30.50 -1.24
N GLU A 428 -4.99 29.48 -1.97
CA GLU A 428 -5.84 28.51 -2.65
C GLU A 428 -5.30 27.09 -2.42
N VAL A 429 -6.21 26.15 -2.15
CA VAL A 429 -5.91 24.71 -2.11
C VAL A 429 -6.08 24.16 -3.52
N VAL A 430 -4.96 23.89 -4.20
CA VAL A 430 -4.93 23.33 -5.56
C VAL A 430 -5.17 21.82 -5.53
N ARG A 431 -4.60 21.14 -4.53
CA ARG A 431 -4.86 19.73 -4.24
C ARG A 431 -5.12 19.58 -2.75
N ARG A 432 -6.19 18.88 -2.40
CA ARG A 432 -6.58 18.60 -1.01
C ARG A 432 -5.72 17.52 -0.33
N SER A 433 -5.80 17.50 0.99
CA SER A 433 -5.34 16.43 1.88
C SER A 433 -6.31 16.28 3.05
N ASP A 434 -6.02 15.40 4.01
CA ASP A 434 -6.82 15.28 5.23
C ASP A 434 -6.77 16.56 6.08
N VAL A 435 -5.66 17.29 6.11
CA VAL A 435 -5.57 18.60 6.80
C VAL A 435 -6.22 19.70 5.96
N TRP A 436 -5.94 19.73 4.66
CA TRP A 436 -6.44 20.72 3.70
C TRP A 436 -7.63 20.15 2.92
N GLY A 437 -8.76 19.94 3.60
CA GLY A 437 -9.86 19.11 3.10
C GLY A 437 -10.60 19.61 1.86
N ARG A 438 -10.62 20.93 1.62
CA ARG A 438 -11.43 21.56 0.56
C ARG A 438 -10.59 22.30 -0.46
N GLU A 439 -10.75 21.92 -1.73
CA GLU A 439 -10.13 22.60 -2.89
C GLU A 439 -10.75 23.98 -3.13
N GLY A 440 -9.94 24.88 -3.71
CA GLY A 440 -10.30 26.25 -4.01
C GLY A 440 -9.81 27.26 -2.96
N ARG A 441 -10.34 28.48 -3.04
CA ARG A 441 -9.86 29.61 -2.22
C ARG A 441 -10.14 29.40 -0.73
N VAL A 442 -9.15 29.71 0.09
CA VAL A 442 -9.26 29.74 1.55
C VAL A 442 -9.91 31.05 1.97
N TRP A 443 -10.99 30.96 2.74
CA TRP A 443 -11.77 32.09 3.26
C TRP A 443 -11.78 32.09 4.80
N ASP A 444 -12.38 33.10 5.43
CA ASP A 444 -12.41 33.23 6.89
C ASP A 444 -13.11 32.05 7.60
N ALA A 445 -14.07 31.41 6.94
CA ALA A 445 -14.80 30.24 7.44
C ALA A 445 -14.05 28.90 7.25
N TRP A 446 -12.87 28.91 6.62
CA TRP A 446 -12.10 27.70 6.38
C TRP A 446 -11.67 27.03 7.71
N LEU A 447 -11.78 25.71 7.76
CA LEU A 447 -11.41 24.89 8.91
C LEU A 447 -10.43 23.80 8.47
N PRO A 448 -9.35 23.56 9.24
CA PRO A 448 -8.52 22.37 9.02
C PRO A 448 -9.35 21.11 9.27
N PHE A 449 -9.01 20.02 8.57
CA PHE A 449 -9.70 18.73 8.67
C PHE A 449 -11.19 18.74 8.27
N GLU A 450 -11.63 19.75 7.52
CA GLU A 450 -12.99 19.78 6.96
C GLU A 450 -13.24 18.52 6.10
N GLY A 451 -14.19 17.69 6.51
CA GLY A 451 -14.51 16.43 5.82
C GLY A 451 -13.62 15.24 6.18
N PHE A 452 -12.82 15.33 7.25
CA PHE A 452 -12.06 14.18 7.76
C PHE A 452 -13.01 13.04 8.18
N MET A 453 -12.78 11.85 7.63
CA MET A 453 -13.61 10.67 7.88
C MET A 453 -12.90 9.69 8.80
N ARG A 454 -13.67 8.85 9.50
CA ARG A 454 -13.13 7.72 10.25
C ARG A 454 -12.25 6.83 9.37
N ARG A 455 -11.27 6.17 9.99
CA ARG A 455 -10.46 5.14 9.31
C ARG A 455 -11.24 3.82 9.29
N THR A 456 -11.27 3.17 8.12
CA THR A 456 -11.81 1.81 7.95
C THR A 456 -11.00 0.82 8.80
N LEU A 457 -11.69 -0.10 9.45
CA LEU A 457 -11.07 -1.13 10.28
C LEU A 457 -11.24 -2.52 9.67
N SER A 458 -10.30 -3.41 9.99
CA SER A 458 -10.36 -4.82 9.68
C SER A 458 -11.45 -5.57 10.46
N PRO A 459 -11.67 -6.86 10.14
CA PRO A 459 -12.28 -7.79 11.08
C PRO A 459 -11.52 -7.83 12.43
N VAL A 460 -12.14 -8.44 13.44
CA VAL A 460 -11.57 -8.59 14.77
C VAL A 460 -10.70 -9.85 14.88
N PHE A 461 -9.53 -9.72 15.50
CA PHE A 461 -8.52 -10.77 15.69
C PHE A 461 -8.21 -11.00 17.17
N VAL A 462 -7.86 -12.24 17.52
CA VAL A 462 -7.41 -12.61 18.87
C VAL A 462 -5.94 -12.24 19.09
N ASP A 463 -5.11 -12.38 18.05
CA ASP A 463 -3.68 -12.11 18.10
C ASP A 463 -3.32 -10.90 17.23
N MET A 464 -2.36 -10.11 17.71
CA MET A 464 -1.89 -8.91 17.02
C MET A 464 -1.08 -9.25 15.77
N ASP A 465 -0.30 -10.34 15.77
CA ASP A 465 0.46 -10.78 14.60
C ASP A 465 -0.49 -11.16 13.46
N ASP A 466 -1.66 -11.75 13.76
CA ASP A 466 -2.68 -12.06 12.74
C ASP A 466 -3.35 -10.80 12.19
N ALA A 467 -3.61 -9.79 13.04
CA ALA A 467 -4.05 -8.47 12.56
C ALA A 467 -3.00 -7.82 11.65
N ALA A 468 -1.71 -7.93 11.99
CA ALA A 468 -0.62 -7.43 11.16
C ALA A 468 -0.49 -8.21 9.84
N ARG A 469 -0.72 -9.52 9.85
CA ARG A 469 -0.76 -10.36 8.64
C ARG A 469 -1.88 -9.94 7.69
N TYR A 470 -3.07 -9.65 8.21
CA TYR A 470 -4.18 -9.13 7.41
C TYR A 470 -3.80 -7.82 6.71
N ALA A 471 -3.21 -6.87 7.43
CA ALA A 471 -2.73 -5.63 6.84
C ALA A 471 -1.61 -5.86 5.80
N HIS A 472 -0.68 -6.78 6.10
CA HIS A 472 0.39 -7.17 5.17
C HIS A 472 -0.17 -7.75 3.88
N GLU A 473 -1.20 -8.58 3.91
CA GLU A 473 -1.85 -9.12 2.70
C GLU A 473 -2.47 -8.03 1.82
N LEU A 474 -3.06 -6.99 2.43
CA LEU A 474 -3.62 -5.85 1.70
C LEU A 474 -2.54 -5.02 0.99
N ILE A 475 -1.33 -4.97 1.56
CA ILE A 475 -0.20 -4.21 1.04
C ILE A 475 0.69 -5.03 0.11
N ALA A 476 0.79 -6.34 0.34
CA ALA A 476 1.83 -7.18 -0.25
C ALA A 476 1.94 -6.96 -1.76
N ARG A 477 3.18 -6.71 -2.22
CA ARG A 477 3.56 -6.43 -3.62
C ARG A 477 3.18 -5.05 -4.17
N ARG A 478 2.63 -4.15 -3.34
CA ARG A 478 2.49 -2.72 -3.69
C ARG A 478 3.80 -1.98 -3.37
N VAL A 479 4.28 -1.18 -4.33
CA VAL A 479 5.56 -0.45 -4.26
C VAL A 479 5.45 1.00 -4.75
N ASP A 480 4.24 1.42 -5.07
CA ASP A 480 3.88 2.74 -5.59
C ASP A 480 3.89 3.82 -4.52
N PHE A 481 3.44 3.50 -3.31
CA PHE A 481 3.42 4.39 -2.15
C PHE A 481 4.07 3.76 -0.91
N THR A 482 4.33 4.60 0.08
CA THR A 482 4.57 4.14 1.44
C THR A 482 3.22 3.85 2.08
N TYR A 483 3.00 2.61 2.51
CA TYR A 483 1.75 2.18 3.12
C TYR A 483 1.95 1.98 4.60
N GLY A 484 0.93 2.26 5.41
CA GLY A 484 0.98 1.93 6.83
C GLY A 484 -0.33 2.19 7.54
N GLY A 485 -0.34 1.88 8.82
CA GLY A 485 -1.49 2.05 9.67
C GLY A 485 -1.21 1.63 11.10
N LEU A 486 -2.27 1.53 11.88
CA LEU A 486 -2.21 1.25 13.32
C LEU A 486 -2.96 -0.03 13.64
N ILE A 487 -2.40 -0.80 14.56
CA ILE A 487 -3.08 -1.91 15.23
C ILE A 487 -3.60 -1.38 16.55
N LEU A 488 -4.92 -1.44 16.70
CA LEU A 488 -5.66 -0.98 17.86
C LEU A 488 -6.04 -2.18 18.73
N LYS A 489 -5.83 -2.04 20.04
CA LYS A 489 -6.29 -3.00 21.03
C LYS A 489 -7.58 -2.48 21.67
N ARG A 490 -8.64 -3.28 21.61
CA ARG A 490 -9.95 -3.01 22.21
C ARG A 490 -9.94 -3.30 23.72
N GLN A 491 -10.98 -2.85 24.43
CA GLN A 491 -11.16 -3.09 25.87
C GLN A 491 -11.29 -4.58 26.22
N ASP A 492 -11.83 -5.38 25.30
CA ASP A 492 -11.98 -6.85 25.42
C ASP A 492 -10.67 -7.62 25.15
N ASN A 493 -9.54 -6.92 24.97
CA ASN A 493 -8.23 -7.44 24.57
C ASN A 493 -8.15 -8.04 23.16
N LEU A 494 -9.16 -7.80 22.30
CA LEU A 494 -9.08 -8.15 20.89
C LEU A 494 -8.38 -7.05 20.08
N PHE A 495 -7.93 -7.41 18.88
CA PHE A 495 -7.18 -6.52 18.00
C PHE A 495 -7.97 -6.23 16.72
N VAL A 496 -7.89 -4.98 16.28
CA VAL A 496 -8.31 -4.55 14.94
C VAL A 496 -7.21 -3.72 14.32
N VAL A 497 -7.11 -3.72 13.00
CA VAL A 497 -6.11 -2.96 12.27
C VAL A 497 -6.81 -1.94 11.37
N THR A 498 -6.32 -0.71 11.33
CA THR A 498 -6.79 0.27 10.33
C THR A 498 -6.38 -0.22 8.95
N GLU A 499 -7.18 0.02 7.92
CA GLU A 499 -6.73 -0.28 6.55
C GLU A 499 -5.49 0.54 6.15
N PRO A 500 -4.63 0.03 5.24
CA PRO A 500 -3.40 0.71 4.87
C PRO A 500 -3.64 2.06 4.21
N LEU A 501 -3.10 3.12 4.82
CA LEU A 501 -3.08 4.46 4.25
C LEU A 501 -1.86 4.59 3.33
N ALA A 502 -2.06 5.11 2.13
CA ALA A 502 -1.01 5.39 1.15
C ALA A 502 -0.49 6.82 1.31
N LEU A 503 0.82 6.96 1.53
CA LEU A 503 1.52 8.23 1.62
C LEU A 503 2.61 8.33 0.54
N SER A 504 2.81 9.54 0.01
CA SER A 504 3.87 9.84 -0.96
C SER A 504 5.24 10.08 -0.32
N THR A 505 5.28 10.21 1.01
CA THR A 505 6.51 10.37 1.80
C THR A 505 7.38 9.13 1.75
N GLU A 506 8.66 9.26 2.09
CA GLU A 506 9.58 8.12 2.09
C GLU A 506 9.27 7.14 3.22
N THR A 507 8.92 7.68 4.38
CA THR A 507 8.58 6.93 5.58
C THR A 507 7.14 7.18 5.99
N PHE A 508 6.59 6.27 6.78
CA PHE A 508 5.21 6.38 7.25
C PHE A 508 5.15 7.14 8.57
N ASP A 509 4.45 8.27 8.60
CA ASP A 509 4.14 8.99 9.85
C ASP A 509 2.83 8.46 10.44
N GLU A 510 2.94 7.73 11.56
CA GLU A 510 1.81 7.21 12.33
C GLU A 510 0.79 8.28 12.79
N GLN A 511 1.21 9.55 12.91
CA GLN A 511 0.31 10.65 13.27
C GLN A 511 -0.68 10.99 12.15
N THR A 512 -0.40 10.58 10.91
CA THR A 512 -1.32 10.81 9.78
C THR A 512 -2.58 9.96 9.89
N VAL A 513 -2.52 8.79 10.55
CA VAL A 513 -3.68 7.90 10.69
C VAL A 513 -4.73 8.54 11.61
N PHE A 514 -4.31 8.99 12.79
CA PHE A 514 -5.12 9.78 13.71
C PHE A 514 -4.31 10.99 14.19
N PRO A 515 -4.43 12.14 13.50
CA PRO A 515 -3.80 13.39 13.92
C PRO A 515 -4.11 13.71 15.38
N PRO A 516 -3.21 14.33 16.16
CA PRO A 516 -3.48 14.71 17.55
C PRO A 516 -4.78 15.49 17.72
N GLU A 517 -5.08 16.40 16.80
CA GLU A 517 -6.30 17.22 16.74
C GLU A 517 -7.55 16.39 16.44
N MET A 518 -7.37 15.23 15.79
CA MET A 518 -8.40 14.28 15.41
C MET A 518 -8.34 13.01 16.25
N ALA A 519 -7.71 13.06 17.43
CA ALA A 519 -7.50 11.88 18.29
C ALA A 519 -8.82 11.22 18.72
N ALA A 520 -9.91 11.97 18.79
CA ALA A 520 -11.22 11.40 19.09
C ALA A 520 -11.87 10.68 17.88
N TYR A 521 -11.23 10.57 16.72
CA TYR A 521 -11.63 9.62 15.67
C TYR A 521 -11.08 8.21 15.96
N ILE A 522 -10.21 8.05 16.96
CA ILE A 522 -9.84 6.72 17.46
C ILE A 522 -11.12 6.05 17.99
N PRO A 523 -11.44 4.82 17.55
CA PRO A 523 -12.63 4.11 18.00
C PRO A 523 -12.71 4.04 19.53
N PHE A 524 -13.91 4.20 20.08
CA PHE A 524 -14.12 4.21 21.53
C PHE A 524 -13.55 2.96 22.19
N GLY A 525 -12.86 3.15 23.32
CA GLY A 525 -12.26 2.07 24.09
C GLY A 525 -11.04 1.40 23.44
N CYS A 526 -10.59 1.86 22.28
CA CYS A 526 -9.40 1.36 21.64
C CYS A 526 -8.16 2.15 22.04
N VAL A 527 -7.03 1.47 22.17
CA VAL A 527 -5.70 2.06 22.36
C VAL A 527 -4.78 1.67 21.21
N ILE A 528 -3.93 2.59 20.78
CA ILE A 528 -2.92 2.31 19.75
C ILE A 528 -1.83 1.42 20.37
N PHE A 529 -1.71 0.19 19.89
CA PHE A 529 -0.82 -0.82 20.48
C PHE A 529 0.41 -1.11 19.61
N ALA A 530 0.26 -1.06 18.29
CA ALA A 530 1.37 -1.24 17.36
C ALA A 530 1.17 -0.44 16.07
N THR A 531 2.26 -0.24 15.34
CA THR A 531 2.27 0.43 14.03
C THR A 531 2.81 -0.53 13.00
N TYR A 532 2.16 -0.62 11.84
CA TYR A 532 2.68 -1.37 10.70
C TYR A 532 2.95 -0.41 9.55
N HIS A 533 4.02 -0.64 8.80
CA HIS A 533 4.34 0.19 7.65
C HIS A 533 5.20 -0.55 6.63
N THR A 534 5.25 -0.01 5.43
CA THR A 534 6.31 -0.21 4.46
C THR A 534 7.27 0.97 4.50
N ARG A 535 8.29 0.92 3.66
CA ARG A 535 9.15 2.06 3.37
C ARG A 535 9.36 2.10 1.87
N ARG A 536 9.42 3.32 1.33
CA ARG A 536 9.84 3.49 -0.05
C ARG A 536 11.34 3.31 -0.15
N VAL A 537 11.76 2.12 -0.58
CA VAL A 537 13.17 1.84 -0.83
C VAL A 537 13.60 2.52 -2.13
N ARG A 538 14.35 3.62 -2.02
CA ARG A 538 15.03 4.22 -3.18
C ARG A 538 16.26 3.37 -3.53
N PRO A 539 16.62 3.27 -4.82
CA PRO A 539 17.88 2.68 -5.22
C PRO A 539 19.00 3.43 -4.49
N LEU A 540 19.70 2.77 -3.57
CA LEU A 540 20.74 3.42 -2.76
C LEU A 540 22.02 3.60 -3.60
N GLN A 541 22.11 2.86 -4.71
CA GLN A 541 23.25 2.75 -5.61
C GLN A 541 24.53 2.32 -4.90
N LEU A 542 24.43 1.85 -3.65
CA LEU A 542 25.59 1.58 -2.82
C LEU A 542 26.35 0.37 -3.32
N TRP A 543 27.67 0.50 -3.33
CA TRP A 543 28.54 -0.60 -3.75
C TRP A 543 28.60 -1.70 -2.68
N ARG A 544 27.75 -2.73 -2.78
CA ARG A 544 27.74 -3.89 -1.86
C ARG A 544 27.22 -5.18 -2.49
N PRO A 545 27.51 -6.37 -1.91
CA PRO A 545 27.03 -7.66 -2.42
C PRO A 545 25.50 -7.71 -2.55
N ALA A 546 25.01 -8.41 -3.58
CA ALA A 546 23.58 -8.48 -3.89
C ALA A 546 22.70 -8.95 -2.70
N ASN A 547 23.18 -9.92 -1.91
CA ASN A 547 22.43 -10.39 -0.74
C ASN A 547 22.39 -9.33 0.39
N GLU A 548 23.49 -8.63 0.65
CA GLU A 548 23.52 -7.55 1.65
C GLU A 548 22.62 -6.37 1.23
N GLU A 549 22.59 -6.04 -0.07
CA GLU A 549 21.65 -5.06 -0.59
C GLU A 549 20.20 -5.51 -0.37
N ARG A 550 19.87 -6.78 -0.68
CA ARG A 550 18.54 -7.33 -0.38
C ARG A 550 18.18 -7.22 1.10
N VAL A 551 19.12 -7.45 2.02
CA VAL A 551 18.88 -7.28 3.47
C VAL A 551 18.63 -5.81 3.81
N CYS A 552 19.44 -4.88 3.31
CA CYS A 552 19.29 -3.45 3.58
C CYS A 552 17.92 -2.90 3.15
N ARG A 553 17.40 -3.38 2.01
CA ARG A 553 16.09 -3.00 1.49
C ARG A 553 14.92 -3.60 2.26
N ASN A 554 15.10 -4.80 2.82
CA ASN A 554 14.05 -5.57 3.48
C ASN A 554 14.21 -5.61 5.01
N MET A 555 14.90 -4.63 5.60
CA MET A 555 15.08 -4.43 7.03
C MET A 555 14.63 -3.03 7.44
N PHE A 556 14.19 -2.88 8.70
CA PHE A 556 13.93 -1.59 9.32
C PHE A 556 15.14 -0.66 9.17
N ALA A 557 14.91 0.60 8.79
CA ALA A 557 15.96 1.61 8.82
C ALA A 557 16.32 1.99 10.28
N PRO A 558 17.55 2.44 10.55
CA PRO A 558 17.98 2.84 11.89
C PRO A 558 17.05 3.82 12.61
N HIS A 559 16.54 4.84 11.90
CA HIS A 559 15.62 5.83 12.45
C HIS A 559 14.22 5.26 12.74
N GLU A 560 13.79 4.20 12.03
CA GLU A 560 12.52 3.49 12.32
C GLU A 560 12.65 2.65 13.60
N VAL A 561 13.81 2.01 13.81
CA VAL A 561 14.13 1.33 15.08
C VAL A 561 14.19 2.32 16.23
N ARG A 562 14.79 3.50 16.01
CA ARG A 562 14.77 4.60 16.99
C ARG A 562 13.33 4.97 17.37
N ALA A 563 12.44 5.12 16.39
CA ALA A 563 11.06 5.50 16.64
C ALA A 563 10.29 4.45 17.46
N ALA A 564 10.60 3.15 17.29
CA ALA A 564 10.08 2.08 18.16
C ALA A 564 10.64 2.18 19.60
N LEU A 565 11.94 2.46 19.74
CA LEU A 565 12.61 2.56 21.04
C LEU A 565 12.16 3.77 21.88
N LEU A 566 11.77 4.86 21.22
CA LEU A 566 11.23 6.06 21.86
C LEU A 566 9.72 5.99 22.16
N ASP A 567 9.08 4.86 21.86
CA ASP A 567 7.65 4.60 22.09
C ASP A 567 6.71 5.70 21.53
N ARG A 568 6.98 6.18 20.31
CA ARG A 568 6.31 7.36 19.74
C ARG A 568 4.81 7.21 19.41
N ARG A 569 4.25 5.99 19.47
CA ARG A 569 2.83 5.58 19.48
C ARG A 569 2.81 4.13 19.01
N GLY A 570 2.42 3.20 19.88
CA GLY A 570 2.48 1.77 19.61
C GLY A 570 3.91 1.22 19.75
N ARG A 571 4.16 0.53 20.86
CA ARG A 571 5.48 0.03 21.25
C ARG A 571 6.05 -0.96 20.23
N VAL A 572 5.20 -1.79 19.63
CA VAL A 572 5.60 -2.80 18.64
C VAL A 572 5.49 -2.24 17.23
N ARG A 573 6.51 -2.50 16.40
CA ARG A 573 6.50 -2.13 14.97
C ARG A 573 6.51 -3.35 14.07
N TYR A 574 5.72 -3.29 13.01
CA TYR A 574 5.72 -4.26 11.92
C TYR A 574 6.21 -3.63 10.63
N PHE A 575 7.13 -4.30 9.95
CA PHE A 575 7.64 -3.89 8.65
C PHE A 575 7.26 -4.90 7.59
N SER A 576 6.41 -4.46 6.65
CA SER A 576 6.03 -5.23 5.48
C SER A 576 7.09 -5.04 4.40
N ALA A 577 7.99 -6.01 4.27
CA ALA A 577 9.12 -5.96 3.36
C ALA A 577 8.71 -6.26 1.90
N GLN A 578 9.49 -5.74 0.95
CA GLN A 578 9.21 -5.87 -0.48
C GLN A 578 9.41 -7.30 -1.00
N ASP A 579 10.22 -8.11 -0.31
CA ASP A 579 10.43 -9.52 -0.59
C ASP A 579 9.30 -10.44 -0.09
N GLY A 580 8.25 -9.86 0.50
CA GLY A 580 7.10 -10.57 1.04
C GLY A 580 7.25 -11.01 2.51
N ALA A 581 8.34 -10.65 3.19
CA ALA A 581 8.43 -10.88 4.63
C ALA A 581 7.61 -9.86 5.42
N LEU A 582 7.10 -10.29 6.58
CA LEU A 582 6.58 -9.39 7.61
C LEU A 582 7.48 -9.53 8.84
N LEU A 583 8.20 -8.46 9.16
CA LEU A 583 9.07 -8.42 10.34
C LEU A 583 8.37 -7.71 11.48
N LYS A 584 8.63 -8.15 12.71
CA LYS A 584 8.15 -7.54 13.94
C LYS A 584 9.34 -7.16 14.81
N TYR A 585 9.36 -5.92 15.27
CA TYR A 585 10.27 -5.45 16.30
C TYR A 585 9.48 -5.05 17.54
N ALA A 586 9.69 -5.79 18.63
CA ALA A 586 9.11 -5.51 19.94
C ALA A 586 10.23 -5.10 20.91
N PRO A 587 10.26 -3.84 21.37
CA PRO A 587 11.28 -3.38 22.31
C PRO A 587 11.02 -3.99 23.69
N SER A 588 12.10 -4.44 24.34
CA SER A 588 12.11 -5.16 25.60
C SER A 588 12.39 -4.27 26.81
N GLY A 589 13.00 -3.09 26.60
CA GLY A 589 13.51 -2.20 27.63
C GLY A 589 14.92 -2.55 28.10
N SER A 590 15.67 -3.36 27.35
CA SER A 590 17.00 -3.86 27.76
C SER A 590 18.07 -2.75 27.78
N ASP A 591 19.15 -2.93 28.55
CA ASP A 591 20.28 -1.99 28.53
C ASP A 591 21.01 -1.96 27.17
N LEU A 592 20.93 -3.05 26.40
CA LEU A 592 21.45 -3.11 25.04
C LEU A 592 20.62 -2.23 24.09
N GLU A 593 19.31 -2.11 24.32
CA GLU A 593 18.45 -1.17 23.58
C GLU A 593 18.83 0.28 23.85
N LYS A 594 19.21 0.66 25.08
CA LYS A 594 19.72 2.01 25.39
C LYS A 594 21.00 2.33 24.61
N LYS A 595 21.93 1.36 24.52
CA LYS A 595 23.16 1.50 23.71
C LYS A 595 22.85 1.56 22.21
N LEU A 596 21.86 0.80 21.75
CA LEU A 596 21.41 0.87 20.36
C LEU A 596 20.78 2.24 20.05
N LEU A 597 19.90 2.73 20.93
CA LEU A 597 19.22 4.02 20.83
C LEU A 597 20.20 5.17 20.61
N ALA A 598 21.30 5.22 21.38
CA ALA A 598 22.34 6.24 21.21
C ALA A 598 22.97 6.22 19.80
N ARG A 599 23.16 5.04 19.20
CA ARG A 599 23.77 4.90 17.87
C ARG A 599 22.82 5.16 16.71
N VAL A 600 21.52 4.97 16.92
CA VAL A 600 20.47 5.22 15.92
C VAL A 600 19.81 6.60 16.08
N SER A 601 20.24 7.38 17.09
CA SER A 601 19.76 8.74 17.31
C SER A 601 20.47 9.76 16.43
N PRO A 602 19.77 10.83 16.02
CA PRO A 602 20.37 11.94 15.31
C PRO A 602 21.34 12.74 16.21
N PRO A 603 22.19 13.62 15.63
CA PRO A 603 22.99 14.56 16.41
C PRO A 603 22.11 15.39 17.34
N GLU A 604 22.56 15.61 18.58
CA GLU A 604 21.80 16.38 19.57
C GLU A 604 21.54 17.83 19.12
N ALA A 605 22.47 18.42 18.38
CA ALA A 605 22.33 19.78 17.85
C ALA A 605 21.38 19.88 16.64
N HIS A 606 21.07 18.75 15.98
CA HIS A 606 20.26 18.68 14.76
C HIS A 606 19.26 17.50 14.82
N PRO A 607 18.31 17.49 15.77
CA PRO A 607 17.35 16.40 15.96
C PRO A 607 16.41 16.18 14.77
N GLU A 608 16.22 17.18 13.92
CA GLU A 608 15.50 17.11 12.64
C GLU A 608 16.19 16.22 11.62
N GLN A 609 17.51 16.02 11.71
CA GLN A 609 18.26 15.14 10.81
C GLN A 609 18.14 13.67 11.26
N ALA A 610 16.91 13.17 11.41
CA ALA A 610 16.60 11.85 11.99
C ALA A 610 17.39 10.68 11.37
N ARG A 611 17.77 10.81 10.09
CA ARG A 611 18.49 9.81 9.32
C ARG A 611 20.00 9.92 9.42
N ASN A 612 20.54 11.10 9.72
CA ASN A 612 21.92 11.27 10.07
C ASN A 612 22.15 10.63 11.43
N ASN A 613 22.59 9.38 11.47
CA ASN A 613 22.94 8.72 12.72
C ASN A 613 24.12 7.79 12.47
N GLN A 614 24.84 7.45 13.55
CA GLN A 614 26.08 6.69 13.45
C GLN A 614 25.90 5.36 12.72
N THR A 615 24.78 4.66 12.97
CA THR A 615 24.48 3.38 12.32
C THR A 615 24.23 3.53 10.82
N GLN A 616 23.40 4.50 10.42
CA GLN A 616 23.09 4.79 9.02
C GLN A 616 24.36 5.18 8.25
N ASN A 617 25.20 6.04 8.82
CA ASN A 617 26.44 6.50 8.19
C ASN A 617 27.41 5.32 7.98
N LYS A 618 27.49 4.39 8.93
CA LYS A 618 28.30 3.16 8.79
C LYS A 618 27.75 2.19 7.74
N LEU A 619 26.43 2.03 7.67
CA LEU A 619 25.77 1.23 6.63
C LEU A 619 26.05 1.82 5.24
N ARG A 620 25.92 3.14 5.09
CA ARG A 620 26.18 3.86 3.85
C ARG A 620 27.64 3.71 3.39
N ALA A 621 28.59 3.89 4.31
CA ALA A 621 30.02 3.73 4.03
C ALA A 621 30.46 2.26 3.85
N ASN A 622 29.55 1.28 3.93
CA ASN A 622 29.85 -0.15 3.92
C ASN A 622 30.95 -0.55 4.92
N THR A 623 30.99 0.13 6.07
CA THR A 623 31.83 -0.22 7.24
C THR A 623 31.07 -1.10 8.22
N LEU A 624 29.74 -1.12 8.12
CA LEU A 624 28.84 -2.05 8.78
C LEU A 624 28.04 -2.79 7.71
N ALA A 625 28.08 -4.12 7.73
CA ALA A 625 27.26 -4.91 6.82
C ALA A 625 25.77 -4.89 7.27
N PRO A 626 24.80 -4.84 6.35
CA PRO A 626 23.38 -4.99 6.68
C PRO A 626 23.06 -6.21 7.54
N SER A 627 23.64 -7.38 7.27
CA SER A 627 23.50 -8.58 8.11
C SER A 627 24.06 -8.40 9.53
N GLN A 628 25.17 -7.67 9.70
CA GLN A 628 25.71 -7.33 11.02
C GLN A 628 24.78 -6.36 11.76
N TYR A 629 24.12 -5.44 11.05
CA TYR A 629 23.11 -4.57 11.65
C TYR A 629 21.90 -5.38 12.14
N VAL A 630 21.41 -6.37 11.37
CA VAL A 630 20.37 -7.30 11.82
C VAL A 630 20.80 -7.99 13.12
N ALA A 631 22.03 -8.50 13.20
CA ALA A 631 22.54 -9.13 14.42
C ALA A 631 22.61 -8.17 15.62
N GLN A 632 22.88 -6.88 15.40
CA GLN A 632 22.86 -5.87 16.47
C GLN A 632 21.44 -5.59 16.97
N VAL A 633 20.46 -5.48 16.07
CA VAL A 633 19.05 -5.26 16.44
C VAL A 633 18.48 -6.48 17.16
N ALA A 634 18.71 -7.68 16.62
CA ALA A 634 18.30 -8.95 17.21
C ALA A 634 18.92 -9.23 18.58
N ARG A 635 20.15 -8.75 18.82
CA ARG A 635 20.80 -8.85 20.14
C ARG A 635 20.23 -7.87 21.15
N ALA A 636 19.79 -6.70 20.70
CA ALA A 636 19.29 -5.65 21.58
C ALA A 636 17.83 -5.89 21.99
N GLY A 637 16.95 -6.24 21.05
CA GLY A 637 15.51 -6.36 21.27
C GLY A 637 14.84 -7.51 20.52
N GLY A 638 13.51 -7.62 20.63
CA GLY A 638 12.72 -8.72 20.09
C GLY A 638 12.44 -8.58 18.60
N LEU A 639 13.42 -8.88 17.74
CA LEU A 639 13.22 -9.00 16.29
C LEU A 639 12.70 -10.40 15.94
N SER A 640 11.63 -10.48 15.14
CA SER A 640 11.03 -11.75 14.71
C SER A 640 10.45 -11.68 13.30
N VAL A 641 10.42 -12.83 12.63
CA VAL A 641 9.76 -13.04 11.34
C VAL A 641 8.34 -13.54 11.61
N VAL A 642 7.33 -12.82 11.14
CA VAL A 642 5.90 -13.17 11.26
C VAL A 642 5.41 -13.87 10.00
N VAL A 643 5.78 -13.34 8.83
CA VAL A 643 5.58 -13.96 7.51
C VAL A 643 6.95 -14.22 6.89
N SER A 644 7.19 -15.46 6.48
CA SER A 644 8.47 -15.91 5.94
C SER A 644 8.73 -15.41 4.52
N SER A 645 10.00 -15.22 4.17
CA SER A 645 10.46 -15.02 2.80
C SER A 645 11.72 -15.85 2.52
N PRO A 646 12.10 -16.07 1.25
CA PRO A 646 13.37 -16.72 0.93
C PRO A 646 14.61 -16.01 1.49
N LEU A 647 14.53 -14.72 1.81
CA LEU A 647 15.64 -13.97 2.41
C LEU A 647 15.71 -14.20 3.93
N TRP A 648 14.57 -14.11 4.60
CA TRP A 648 14.48 -14.10 6.07
C TRP A 648 14.36 -15.49 6.70
N GLY A 649 13.93 -16.50 5.95
CA GLY A 649 13.75 -17.86 6.44
C GLY A 649 12.41 -18.07 7.14
N ALA A 650 12.35 -19.05 8.04
CA ALA A 650 11.13 -19.48 8.72
C ALA A 650 10.60 -18.44 9.73
N ARG A 651 9.30 -18.53 10.06
CA ARG A 651 8.65 -17.74 11.11
C ARG A 651 9.33 -18.00 12.47
N GLY A 652 9.50 -16.95 13.28
CA GLY A 652 10.05 -17.05 14.63
C GLY A 652 11.02 -15.93 14.99
N PRO A 653 11.63 -15.99 16.19
CA PRO A 653 12.61 -15.00 16.63
C PRO A 653 13.88 -15.03 15.76
N VAL A 654 14.38 -13.84 15.41
CA VAL A 654 15.66 -13.68 14.71
C VAL A 654 16.76 -13.65 15.77
N THR A 655 17.76 -14.53 15.63
CA THR A 655 18.91 -14.56 16.54
C THR A 655 20.10 -13.79 15.96
N PRO A 656 21.09 -13.37 16.77
CA PRO A 656 22.32 -12.75 16.26
C PRO A 656 23.17 -13.63 15.33
N ALA A 657 22.87 -14.94 15.24
CA ALA A 657 23.52 -15.89 14.34
C ALA A 657 22.81 -16.01 12.98
N TRP A 658 21.73 -15.25 12.76
CA TRP A 658 20.98 -15.25 11.51
C TRP A 658 21.86 -14.88 10.31
N LYS A 659 21.58 -15.50 9.16
CA LYS A 659 22.22 -15.21 7.87
C LYS A 659 21.16 -15.11 6.77
N PRO A 660 21.36 -14.28 5.74
CA PRO A 660 20.41 -14.15 4.64
C PRO A 660 20.38 -15.43 3.78
N VAL A 661 19.21 -15.69 3.17
CA VAL A 661 18.98 -16.78 2.19
C VAL A 661 19.29 -18.17 2.77
N GLN A 662 18.85 -18.43 4.00
CA GLN A 662 18.91 -19.79 4.55
C GLN A 662 17.79 -20.67 3.97
N PRO A 663 18.07 -21.93 3.61
CA PRO A 663 17.03 -22.86 3.22
C PRO A 663 16.02 -23.01 4.37
N PRO A 664 14.71 -23.12 4.08
CA PRO A 664 13.71 -23.31 5.12
C PRO A 664 14.03 -24.59 5.89
N VAL A 665 14.36 -24.47 7.17
CA VAL A 665 14.48 -25.63 8.03
C VAL A 665 13.05 -26.08 8.35
N GLU A 666 12.59 -27.22 7.83
CA GLU A 666 11.23 -27.73 8.07
C GLU A 666 10.90 -27.92 9.57
N MET A 667 11.92 -28.00 10.42
CA MET A 667 11.81 -28.36 11.85
C MET A 667 11.28 -27.25 12.78
N SER A 668 11.08 -26.00 12.32
CA SER A 668 10.79 -24.86 13.23
C SER A 668 9.32 -24.68 13.63
N ARG A 669 8.37 -25.47 13.09
CA ARG A 669 6.93 -25.30 13.39
C ARG A 669 6.51 -25.73 14.80
N LEU A 670 7.29 -26.56 15.47
CA LEU A 670 6.87 -27.22 16.72
C LEU A 670 6.86 -26.32 17.97
N ASN A 671 7.40 -25.10 17.89
CA ASN A 671 7.57 -24.20 19.04
C ASN A 671 6.73 -22.91 18.97
N LEU A 672 5.95 -22.70 17.92
CA LEU A 672 5.18 -21.47 17.70
C LEU A 672 3.70 -21.77 17.59
N GLN A 673 2.87 -20.86 18.10
CA GLN A 673 1.43 -20.89 17.84
C GLN A 673 1.17 -20.81 16.33
N PRO A 674 0.15 -21.51 15.79
CA PRO A 674 -0.23 -21.37 14.38
C PRO A 674 -0.72 -19.94 14.11
N ALA A 675 -0.80 -19.56 12.83
CA ALA A 675 -1.50 -18.35 12.44
C ALA A 675 -3.01 -18.61 12.46
N TYR A 676 -3.79 -17.60 12.86
CA TYR A 676 -5.24 -17.70 12.96
C TYR A 676 -5.95 -16.76 11.97
N GLY A 677 -7.18 -17.14 11.62
CA GLY A 677 -8.12 -16.26 10.93
C GLY A 677 -8.77 -15.23 11.86
N PRO A 678 -9.66 -14.38 11.33
CA PRO A 678 -10.48 -13.48 12.15
C PRO A 678 -11.49 -14.28 12.99
N LEU A 679 -12.16 -13.59 13.92
CA LEU A 679 -13.23 -14.17 14.72
C LEU A 679 -14.56 -14.29 13.95
N PHE A 680 -15.26 -15.39 14.19
CA PHE A 680 -16.57 -15.70 13.61
C PHE A 680 -17.59 -16.05 14.70
N SER A 681 -18.87 -15.91 14.38
CA SER A 681 -19.97 -16.33 15.26
C SER A 681 -20.38 -17.79 15.12
N GLN A 682 -19.95 -18.46 14.05
CA GLN A 682 -20.29 -19.86 13.77
C GLN A 682 -19.05 -20.61 13.25
N ALA A 683 -18.98 -21.91 13.52
CA ALA A 683 -17.91 -22.77 13.00
C ALA A 683 -17.99 -22.92 11.47
N GLU A 684 -19.21 -22.99 10.92
CA GLU A 684 -19.45 -23.09 9.49
C GLU A 684 -18.94 -21.85 8.73
N ASP A 685 -19.09 -20.65 9.30
CA ASP A 685 -18.56 -19.40 8.72
C ASP A 685 -17.02 -19.40 8.70
N ALA A 686 -16.41 -19.80 9.83
CA ALA A 686 -14.96 -19.90 9.95
C ALA A 686 -14.39 -20.92 8.95
N MET A 687 -15.09 -22.05 8.75
CA MET A 687 -14.74 -23.04 7.74
C MET A 687 -14.85 -22.50 6.31
N ARG A 688 -15.93 -21.76 5.99
CA ARG A 688 -16.08 -21.11 4.67
C ARG A 688 -14.93 -20.15 4.38
N TYR A 689 -14.50 -19.38 5.39
CA TYR A 689 -13.38 -18.47 5.25
C TYR A 689 -12.08 -19.18 4.91
N VAL A 690 -11.73 -20.26 5.62
CA VAL A 690 -10.49 -21.00 5.33
C VAL A 690 -10.60 -21.78 4.02
N HIS A 691 -11.77 -22.34 3.69
CA HIS A 691 -12.05 -23.04 2.44
C HIS A 691 -11.71 -22.18 1.21
N ALA A 692 -12.13 -20.92 1.21
CA ALA A 692 -11.84 -19.97 0.14
C ALA A 692 -10.34 -19.64 -0.01
N ARG A 693 -9.51 -19.96 0.99
CA ARG A 693 -8.08 -19.58 1.08
C ARG A 693 -7.12 -20.76 0.93
N MET A 694 -7.63 -21.99 0.73
CA MET A 694 -6.79 -23.19 0.58
C MET A 694 -6.03 -23.30 -0.76
N GLY A 695 -6.40 -22.50 -1.76
CA GLY A 695 -5.63 -22.34 -3.00
C GLY A 695 -5.47 -23.61 -3.85
N ALA A 696 -4.25 -23.84 -4.36
CA ALA A 696 -3.96 -24.88 -5.35
C ALA A 696 -3.86 -26.31 -4.79
N ARG A 697 -3.66 -26.49 -3.48
CA ARG A 697 -3.62 -27.79 -2.75
C ARG A 697 -2.89 -28.93 -3.49
N VAL A 698 -1.55 -28.88 -3.52
CA VAL A 698 -0.72 -29.97 -4.10
C VAL A 698 -0.76 -31.24 -3.25
N THR A 699 -0.89 -31.08 -1.93
CA THR A 699 -1.03 -32.17 -0.96
C THR A 699 -2.27 -31.92 -0.10
N THR A 700 -2.69 -32.94 0.65
CA THR A 700 -3.70 -32.81 1.71
C THR A 700 -3.32 -31.67 2.66
N GLN A 701 -4.33 -30.88 3.03
CA GLN A 701 -4.20 -29.83 4.03
C GLN A 701 -5.19 -30.06 5.16
N PHE A 702 -4.84 -29.69 6.39
CA PHE A 702 -5.72 -29.86 7.54
C PHE A 702 -5.56 -28.74 8.56
N GLY A 703 -6.46 -28.69 9.53
CA GLY A 703 -6.39 -27.78 10.66
C GLY A 703 -7.58 -27.93 11.60
N VAL A 704 -7.77 -26.95 12.48
CA VAL A 704 -8.82 -26.99 13.50
C VAL A 704 -9.57 -25.67 13.61
N ILE A 705 -10.77 -25.75 14.18
CA ILE A 705 -11.57 -24.60 14.61
C ILE A 705 -11.71 -24.69 16.13
N LEU A 706 -11.38 -23.60 16.79
CA LEU A 706 -11.47 -23.39 18.22
C LEU A 706 -12.74 -22.60 18.54
N LYS A 707 -13.35 -22.85 19.70
CA LYS A 707 -14.47 -22.10 20.26
C LYS A 707 -14.06 -21.45 21.58
N ARG A 708 -14.52 -20.22 21.82
CA ARG A 708 -14.33 -19.54 23.08
C ARG A 708 -15.21 -20.15 24.17
N ALA A 709 -14.66 -20.32 25.37
CA ALA A 709 -15.38 -20.96 26.48
C ALA A 709 -16.62 -20.18 26.94
N THR A 710 -16.63 -18.85 26.77
CA THR A 710 -17.64 -17.94 27.34
C THR A 710 -18.73 -17.51 26.36
N GLY A 711 -18.70 -17.94 25.10
CA GLY A 711 -19.68 -17.49 24.09
C GLY A 711 -19.52 -18.12 22.71
N GLU A 712 -20.34 -17.68 21.77
CA GLU A 712 -20.36 -18.15 20.37
C GLU A 712 -19.32 -17.39 19.53
N GLN A 713 -18.04 -17.57 19.87
CA GLN A 713 -16.90 -16.98 19.15
C GLN A 713 -15.96 -18.09 18.70
N TYR A 714 -15.64 -18.10 17.41
CA TYR A 714 -14.90 -19.17 16.74
C TYR A 714 -13.65 -18.63 16.06
N LEU A 715 -12.56 -19.38 16.17
CA LEU A 715 -11.25 -19.05 15.63
C LEU A 715 -10.74 -20.23 14.81
N VAL A 716 -10.29 -19.99 13.57
CA VAL A 716 -9.79 -21.04 12.67
C VAL A 716 -8.28 -20.92 12.49
N THR A 717 -7.58 -22.05 12.48
CA THR A 717 -6.15 -22.08 12.14
C THR A 717 -5.93 -21.96 10.63
N GLU A 718 -4.77 -21.48 10.19
CA GLU A 718 -4.39 -21.62 8.78
C GLU A 718 -4.18 -23.08 8.38
N PRO A 719 -4.45 -23.44 7.11
CA PRO A 719 -4.31 -24.81 6.63
C PRO A 719 -2.83 -25.23 6.56
N LEU A 720 -2.52 -26.37 7.18
CA LEU A 720 -1.19 -26.97 7.13
C LEU A 720 -1.14 -28.09 6.10
N SER A 721 -0.19 -28.01 5.17
CA SER A 721 0.17 -29.13 4.29
C SER A 721 1.02 -30.14 5.06
N ALA A 722 0.54 -31.38 5.21
CA ALA A 722 1.34 -32.49 5.71
C ALA A 722 0.85 -33.82 5.12
N ARG A 723 1.66 -34.88 5.31
CA ARG A 723 1.30 -36.25 4.93
C ARG A 723 0.42 -36.97 5.94
N SER A 724 0.28 -36.43 7.15
CA SER A 724 -0.59 -36.96 8.21
C SER A 724 -1.13 -35.82 9.07
N ALA A 725 -2.36 -35.95 9.57
CA ALA A 725 -3.05 -34.90 10.32
C ALA A 725 -2.92 -35.09 11.84
N LEU A 726 -1.93 -34.45 12.46
CA LEU A 726 -1.68 -34.56 13.91
C LEU A 726 -1.75 -33.21 14.62
N LEU A 727 -2.36 -33.18 15.81
CA LEU A 727 -2.51 -31.95 16.60
C LEU A 727 -1.16 -31.32 16.98
N GLY A 728 -0.13 -32.14 17.20
CA GLY A 728 1.23 -31.67 17.51
C GLY A 728 2.01 -31.06 16.36
N GLN A 729 1.47 -31.10 15.14
CA GLN A 729 1.99 -30.33 14.02
C GLN A 729 1.38 -28.91 13.97
N ILE A 730 0.23 -28.71 14.63
CA ILE A 730 -0.49 -27.43 14.68
C ILE A 730 -0.06 -26.64 15.91
N PHE A 731 -0.15 -27.25 17.11
CA PHE A 731 0.08 -26.55 18.36
C PHE A 731 1.38 -27.00 19.04
N PRO A 732 2.15 -26.05 19.60
CA PRO A 732 3.33 -26.38 20.36
C PRO A 732 2.95 -27.02 21.70
N ARG A 733 3.85 -27.86 22.22
CA ARG A 733 3.77 -28.37 23.60
C ARG A 733 4.74 -27.57 24.47
N PRO A 734 4.28 -26.93 25.56
CA PRO A 734 5.18 -26.32 26.53
C PRO A 734 6.20 -27.35 27.04
N PHE A 735 7.42 -26.89 27.32
CA PHE A 735 8.47 -27.77 27.83
C PHE A 735 8.01 -28.46 29.14
N GLY A 736 8.07 -29.79 29.18
CA GLY A 736 7.62 -30.59 30.33
C GLY A 736 6.11 -30.84 30.41
N SER A 737 5.31 -30.34 29.47
CA SER A 737 3.86 -30.58 29.40
C SER A 737 3.50 -31.71 28.43
N THR A 738 2.52 -32.53 28.79
CA THR A 738 1.86 -33.47 27.87
C THR A 738 0.77 -32.80 27.04
N ASP A 739 0.25 -31.67 27.50
CA ASP A 739 -0.83 -30.91 26.86
C ASP A 739 -0.33 -29.89 25.84
N TYR A 740 -1.17 -29.63 24.84
CA TYR A 740 -0.95 -28.60 23.82
C TYR A 740 -1.28 -27.20 24.36
N SER A 741 -0.54 -26.20 23.90
CA SER A 741 -0.82 -24.80 24.21
C SER A 741 -1.85 -24.24 23.23
N PHE A 742 -3.07 -24.00 23.70
CA PHE A 742 -4.12 -23.29 22.95
C PHE A 742 -4.15 -21.80 23.29
N PRO A 743 -4.75 -20.95 22.42
CA PRO A 743 -5.07 -19.56 22.77
C PRO A 743 -5.89 -19.47 24.06
N ALA A 744 -5.58 -18.48 24.89
CA ALA A 744 -6.23 -18.31 26.19
C ALA A 744 -7.76 -18.19 26.04
N GLY A 745 -8.50 -19.03 26.77
CA GLY A 745 -9.97 -19.03 26.77
C GLY A 745 -10.62 -19.74 25.59
N PHE A 746 -9.85 -20.42 24.73
CA PHE A 746 -10.34 -21.21 23.61
C PHE A 746 -10.13 -22.71 23.83
N SER A 747 -11.04 -23.52 23.31
CA SER A 747 -10.96 -24.98 23.27
C SER A 747 -11.27 -25.53 21.88
N LEU A 748 -10.86 -26.76 21.59
CA LEU A 748 -11.12 -27.41 20.30
C LEU A 748 -12.62 -27.64 20.10
N ASN A 749 -13.13 -27.27 18.92
CA ASN A 749 -14.55 -27.40 18.58
C ASN A 749 -14.81 -28.30 17.36
N ALA A 750 -14.02 -28.11 16.31
CA ALA A 750 -14.15 -28.82 15.04
C ALA A 750 -12.77 -29.00 14.38
N VAL A 751 -12.71 -29.93 13.43
CA VAL A 751 -11.49 -30.24 12.67
C VAL A 751 -11.83 -30.20 11.17
N TYR A 752 -10.84 -29.91 10.33
CA TYR A 752 -11.06 -29.91 8.89
C TYR A 752 -9.89 -30.53 8.13
N ILE A 753 -10.22 -31.07 6.95
CA ILE A 753 -9.27 -31.57 5.97
C ILE A 753 -9.70 -31.13 4.58
N ALA A 754 -8.72 -30.92 3.72
CA ALA A 754 -8.90 -30.54 2.34
C ALA A 754 -8.14 -31.50 1.45
N THR A 755 -8.86 -32.09 0.49
CA THR A 755 -8.27 -33.04 -0.45
C THR A 755 -7.38 -32.29 -1.46
N PRO A 756 -6.31 -32.94 -1.95
CA PRO A 756 -5.45 -32.33 -2.97
C PRO A 756 -6.23 -32.09 -4.27
N LYS A 757 -5.96 -30.97 -4.97
CA LYS A 757 -6.62 -30.69 -6.27
C LYS A 757 -6.17 -31.66 -7.37
N THR A 758 -4.98 -32.23 -7.23
CA THR A 758 -4.47 -33.30 -8.09
C THR A 758 -4.42 -34.57 -7.24
N PRO A 759 -5.21 -35.61 -7.56
CA PRO A 759 -5.24 -36.81 -6.74
C PRO A 759 -3.88 -37.53 -6.78
N VAL A 760 -3.43 -38.02 -5.63
CA VAL A 760 -2.13 -38.72 -5.47
C VAL A 760 -2.15 -40.08 -6.16
N ASN A 761 -3.32 -40.72 -6.21
CA ASN A 761 -3.58 -41.97 -6.91
C ASN A 761 -4.31 -41.68 -8.23
N LEU A 762 -4.06 -42.49 -9.28
CA LEU A 762 -4.83 -42.46 -10.53
C LEU A 762 -6.29 -42.79 -10.21
N ALA A 763 -7.10 -41.76 -9.96
CA ALA A 763 -8.50 -41.94 -9.67
C ALA A 763 -9.21 -42.49 -10.91
N THR A 764 -9.94 -43.57 -10.73
CA THR A 764 -10.62 -44.31 -11.80
C THR A 764 -11.98 -43.71 -12.20
N ASP A 765 -12.50 -42.76 -11.41
CA ASP A 765 -13.80 -42.08 -11.60
C ASP A 765 -13.78 -40.68 -10.91
N ASP A 766 -14.46 -39.69 -11.51
CA ASP A 766 -14.51 -38.29 -11.08
C ASP A 766 -15.14 -38.11 -9.70
N VAL A 767 -16.13 -38.93 -9.33
CA VAL A 767 -16.79 -38.85 -8.01
C VAL A 767 -15.82 -39.23 -6.88
N PHE A 768 -15.02 -40.27 -7.09
CA PHE A 768 -13.99 -40.67 -6.13
C PHE A 768 -12.85 -39.65 -6.10
N ALA A 769 -12.44 -39.15 -7.28
CA ALA A 769 -11.42 -38.12 -7.38
C ALA A 769 -11.80 -36.80 -6.68
N ASP A 770 -13.11 -36.53 -6.51
CA ASP A 770 -13.61 -35.33 -5.84
C ASP A 770 -13.72 -35.47 -4.32
N PHE A 771 -14.08 -36.67 -3.84
CA PHE A 771 -14.32 -36.93 -2.43
C PHE A 771 -13.03 -37.29 -1.66
N ILE A 772 -13.16 -37.51 -0.34
CA ILE A 772 -12.03 -37.83 0.54
C ILE A 772 -11.55 -39.29 0.36
N ASP A 773 -10.23 -39.45 0.19
CA ASP A 773 -9.60 -40.77 0.12
C ASP A 773 -9.72 -41.51 1.47
N PRO A 774 -9.92 -42.85 1.48
CA PRO A 774 -9.97 -43.65 2.70
C PRO A 774 -8.83 -43.36 3.69
N SER A 775 -7.61 -43.11 3.21
CA SER A 775 -6.47 -42.80 4.08
C SER A 775 -6.59 -41.43 4.75
N ASP A 776 -6.96 -40.39 3.99
CA ASP A 776 -7.23 -39.05 4.52
C ASP A 776 -8.44 -39.03 5.48
N LEU A 777 -9.45 -39.89 5.24
CA LEU A 777 -10.62 -40.04 6.12
C LEU A 777 -10.23 -40.63 7.48
N VAL A 778 -9.33 -41.60 7.49
CA VAL A 778 -8.76 -42.15 8.74
C VAL A 778 -8.00 -41.06 9.49
N ASP A 779 -7.16 -40.27 8.80
CA ASP A 779 -6.44 -39.15 9.41
C ASP A 779 -7.38 -38.09 10.01
N LEU A 780 -8.47 -37.76 9.32
CA LEU A 780 -9.53 -36.88 9.83
C LEU A 780 -10.18 -37.46 11.10
N ALA A 781 -10.47 -38.77 11.11
CA ALA A 781 -11.02 -39.46 12.28
C ALA A 781 -10.03 -39.48 13.46
N VAL A 782 -8.74 -39.71 13.22
CA VAL A 782 -7.68 -39.61 14.25
C VAL A 782 -7.65 -38.22 14.85
N LEU A 783 -7.59 -37.18 14.01
CA LEU A 783 -7.55 -35.79 14.45
C LEU A 783 -8.80 -35.43 15.26
N SER A 784 -9.98 -35.89 14.82
CA SER A 784 -11.23 -35.72 15.56
C SER A 784 -11.23 -36.43 16.91
N SER A 785 -10.60 -37.60 17.01
CA SER A 785 -10.47 -38.32 18.29
C SER A 785 -9.55 -37.57 19.24
N MET A 786 -8.37 -37.13 18.77
CA MET A 786 -7.46 -36.31 19.58
C MET A 786 -8.13 -35.03 20.08
N ALA A 787 -8.91 -34.37 19.23
CA ALA A 787 -9.64 -33.17 19.61
C ALA A 787 -10.74 -33.43 20.67
N ARG A 788 -11.37 -34.61 20.63
CA ARG A 788 -12.34 -35.05 21.64
C ARG A 788 -11.67 -35.30 22.99
N ASP A 789 -10.50 -35.92 23.02
CA ASP A 789 -9.78 -36.24 24.26
C ASP A 789 -9.42 -34.96 25.05
N HIS A 790 -9.18 -33.85 24.35
CA HIS A 790 -8.99 -32.53 24.95
C HIS A 790 -10.29 -31.80 25.33
N SER A 791 -11.45 -32.39 25.05
CA SER A 791 -12.79 -31.88 25.39
C SER A 791 -13.61 -32.95 26.13
N PRO A 792 -13.17 -33.41 27.32
CA PRO A 792 -13.72 -34.60 28.00
C PRO A 792 -15.20 -34.47 28.41
N TRP A 793 -15.73 -33.26 28.46
CA TRP A 793 -17.16 -32.99 28.74
C TRP A 793 -18.08 -33.35 27.57
N ARG A 794 -17.53 -33.69 26.39
CA ARG A 794 -18.27 -33.93 25.15
C ARG A 794 -18.49 -35.44 24.92
N SER A 795 -19.76 -35.82 24.74
CA SER A 795 -20.13 -37.21 24.44
C SER A 795 -20.04 -37.54 22.93
N ASP A 796 -20.25 -36.53 22.09
CA ASP A 796 -20.13 -36.54 20.63
C ASP A 796 -18.70 -36.23 20.15
N TYR A 797 -18.34 -36.70 18.95
CA TYR A 797 -17.08 -36.30 18.32
C TYR A 797 -17.19 -34.87 17.74
N PRO A 798 -16.09 -34.09 17.75
CA PRO A 798 -16.01 -32.80 17.07
C PRO A 798 -16.52 -32.86 15.63
N GLN A 799 -17.13 -31.76 15.17
CA GLN A 799 -17.59 -31.65 13.79
C GLN A 799 -16.38 -31.72 12.85
N MET A 800 -16.51 -32.51 11.79
CA MET A 800 -15.48 -32.70 10.77
C MET A 800 -15.90 -31.98 9.50
N PHE A 801 -15.03 -31.16 8.93
CA PHE A 801 -15.27 -30.51 7.64
C PHE A 801 -14.36 -31.08 6.56
N ILE A 802 -14.92 -31.29 5.37
CA ILE A 802 -14.20 -31.84 4.22
C ILE A 802 -14.32 -30.84 3.07
N SER A 803 -13.19 -30.28 2.67
CA SER A 803 -13.08 -29.47 1.46
C SER A 803 -12.66 -30.35 0.29
N THR A 804 -13.56 -30.51 -0.68
CA THR A 804 -13.40 -31.40 -1.84
C THR A 804 -12.54 -30.78 -2.94
N ARG A 805 -12.16 -31.57 -3.94
CA ARG A 805 -11.32 -31.16 -5.08
C ARG A 805 -11.97 -30.04 -5.90
N ASN A 806 -13.24 -30.21 -6.23
CA ASN A 806 -14.08 -29.29 -7.01
C ASN A 806 -14.77 -28.24 -6.13
N GLU A 807 -14.17 -27.91 -4.98
CA GLU A 807 -14.54 -26.77 -4.14
C GLU A 807 -15.90 -26.86 -3.45
N ALA A 808 -16.52 -28.06 -3.40
CA ALA A 808 -17.62 -28.31 -2.46
C ALA A 808 -17.09 -28.38 -1.02
N LEU A 809 -17.92 -27.94 -0.08
CA LEU A 809 -17.65 -28.02 1.35
C LEU A 809 -18.68 -28.91 2.01
N LEU A 810 -18.22 -29.96 2.68
CA LEU A 810 -19.06 -30.93 3.39
C LEU A 810 -18.84 -30.82 4.88
N SER A 811 -19.90 -31.02 5.67
CA SER A 811 -19.80 -31.23 7.13
C SER A 811 -20.22 -32.63 7.49
N TYR A 812 -19.47 -33.27 8.38
CA TYR A 812 -19.72 -34.62 8.86
C TYR A 812 -19.73 -34.64 10.40
N ARG A 813 -20.74 -35.29 10.98
CA ARG A 813 -20.91 -35.46 12.44
C ARG A 813 -21.22 -36.92 12.74
N THR A 814 -20.62 -37.47 13.80
CA THR A 814 -20.89 -38.84 14.26
C THR A 814 -20.68 -38.97 15.76
N THR A 815 -21.42 -39.89 16.38
CA THR A 815 -21.25 -40.27 17.79
C THR A 815 -20.34 -41.48 17.96
N ASN A 816 -20.01 -42.19 16.88
CA ASN A 816 -19.20 -43.41 16.94
C ASN A 816 -18.25 -43.53 15.73
N LEU A 817 -16.98 -43.18 15.93
CA LEU A 817 -15.95 -43.33 14.89
C LEU A 817 -15.62 -44.79 14.54
N ASN A 818 -15.94 -45.79 15.39
CA ASN A 818 -15.63 -47.20 15.07
C ASN A 818 -16.31 -47.64 13.77
N THR A 819 -17.43 -47.02 13.42
CA THR A 819 -18.10 -47.24 12.13
C THR A 819 -17.25 -46.83 10.94
N LEU A 820 -16.38 -45.82 11.08
CA LEU A 820 -15.40 -45.40 10.08
C LEU A 820 -14.14 -46.27 10.11
N TRP A 821 -13.66 -46.65 11.29
CA TRP A 821 -12.47 -47.51 11.46
C TRP A 821 -12.65 -48.93 10.93
N VAL A 822 -13.88 -49.43 10.92
CA VAL A 822 -14.24 -50.82 10.57
C VAL A 822 -14.85 -50.90 9.16
N LEU A 823 -14.81 -49.80 8.38
CA LEU A 823 -15.40 -49.72 7.04
C LEU A 823 -14.91 -50.83 6.11
N ASP A 824 -13.62 -51.18 6.13
CA ASP A 824 -13.03 -52.25 5.30
C ASP A 824 -13.73 -53.60 5.49
N SER A 825 -14.06 -53.95 6.74
CA SER A 825 -14.71 -55.23 7.06
C SER A 825 -16.15 -55.32 6.57
N ALA A 826 -16.81 -54.17 6.36
CA ALA A 826 -18.19 -54.11 5.91
C ALA A 826 -18.33 -54.30 4.39
N PHE A 827 -17.23 -54.43 3.64
CA PHE A 827 -17.23 -54.59 2.18
C PHE A 827 -16.66 -55.93 1.69
N GLY A 828 -16.22 -56.84 2.57
CA GLY A 828 -15.74 -58.17 2.20
C GLY A 828 -14.43 -58.58 2.91
N PRO A 829 -13.78 -59.69 2.51
CA PRO A 829 -12.59 -60.21 3.19
C PRO A 829 -11.37 -59.28 3.03
N HIS A 830 -10.92 -58.68 4.14
CA HIS A 830 -9.64 -57.98 4.45
C HIS A 830 -8.90 -57.19 3.34
N THR A 831 -9.56 -56.85 2.24
CA THR A 831 -8.98 -56.12 1.13
C THR A 831 -9.15 -54.62 1.40
N PRO A 832 -8.07 -53.81 1.41
CA PRO A 832 -8.18 -52.39 1.71
C PRO A 832 -9.18 -51.69 0.77
N LEU A 833 -10.01 -50.80 1.30
CA LEU A 833 -10.99 -50.03 0.53
C LEU A 833 -10.42 -49.36 -0.71
N GLN A 834 -9.20 -48.85 -0.62
CA GLN A 834 -8.50 -48.27 -1.76
C GLN A 834 -8.36 -49.24 -2.93
N VAL A 835 -8.06 -50.50 -2.64
CA VAL A 835 -7.90 -51.56 -3.66
C VAL A 835 -9.25 -51.89 -4.30
N LEU A 836 -10.34 -51.90 -3.52
CA LEU A 836 -11.69 -52.14 -4.04
C LEU A 836 -12.17 -51.01 -4.97
N LEU A 837 -11.82 -49.76 -4.64
CA LEU A 837 -12.14 -48.58 -5.44
C LEU A 837 -11.28 -48.51 -6.72
N ASN A 838 -9.98 -48.82 -6.61
CA ASN A 838 -9.07 -48.86 -7.76
C ASN A 838 -9.40 -50.00 -8.74
N ASN A 839 -9.89 -51.14 -8.25
CA ASN A 839 -10.25 -52.31 -9.08
C ASN A 839 -11.72 -52.30 -9.55
N HIS A 840 -12.46 -51.21 -9.32
CA HIS A 840 -13.88 -51.05 -9.68
C HIS A 840 -14.86 -52.09 -9.09
N THR A 841 -14.45 -52.80 -8.02
CA THR A 841 -15.35 -53.75 -7.32
C THR A 841 -16.32 -53.02 -6.39
N LEU A 842 -15.95 -51.81 -5.92
CA LEU A 842 -16.82 -50.89 -5.20
C LEU A 842 -17.07 -49.63 -6.05
N ARG A 843 -18.34 -49.24 -6.24
CA ARG A 843 -18.68 -47.98 -6.93
C ARG A 843 -18.40 -46.78 -6.02
N SER A 844 -17.85 -45.71 -6.57
CA SER A 844 -17.56 -44.43 -5.88
C SER A 844 -18.77 -43.87 -5.13
N SER A 845 -19.96 -43.94 -5.73
CA SER A 845 -21.21 -43.47 -5.12
C SER A 845 -21.63 -44.30 -3.91
N ASP A 846 -21.34 -45.59 -3.91
CA ASP A 846 -21.70 -46.50 -2.81
C ASP A 846 -20.77 -46.28 -1.61
N TYR A 847 -19.49 -45.96 -1.86
CA TYR A 847 -18.56 -45.48 -0.84
C TYR A 847 -19.07 -44.21 -0.14
N VAL A 848 -19.44 -43.18 -0.91
CA VAL A 848 -20.01 -41.92 -0.37
C VAL A 848 -21.27 -42.20 0.46
N ARG A 849 -22.23 -42.96 -0.08
CA ARG A 849 -23.49 -43.28 0.62
C ARG A 849 -23.27 -44.04 1.92
N LYS A 850 -22.27 -44.93 1.98
CA LYS A 850 -22.00 -45.69 3.20
C LYS A 850 -21.35 -44.84 4.29
N ILE A 851 -20.46 -43.92 3.92
CA ILE A 851 -19.93 -42.92 4.87
C ILE A 851 -21.05 -42.01 5.35
N ALA A 852 -21.91 -41.55 4.43
CA ALA A 852 -23.08 -40.75 4.79
C ALA A 852 -24.05 -41.51 5.71
N ALA A 853 -24.17 -42.83 5.57
CA ALA A 853 -25.01 -43.68 6.42
C ALA A 853 -24.39 -43.95 7.81
N ALA A 854 -23.06 -43.89 7.93
CA ALA A 854 -22.33 -44.07 9.20
C ALA A 854 -22.42 -42.84 10.13
N GLY A 855 -22.91 -41.70 9.63
CA GLY A 855 -23.04 -40.47 10.39
C GLY A 855 -24.07 -39.50 9.80
N HIS A 856 -23.88 -38.21 10.05
CA HIS A 856 -24.67 -37.13 9.49
C HIS A 856 -23.78 -36.28 8.61
N MET A 857 -23.99 -36.35 7.29
CA MET A 857 -23.21 -35.60 6.29
C MET A 857 -24.10 -34.59 5.56
N ASP A 858 -23.67 -33.34 5.49
CA ASP A 858 -24.36 -32.27 4.77
C ASP A 858 -23.43 -31.57 3.77
N VAL A 859 -23.99 -31.17 2.64
CA VAL A 859 -23.35 -30.29 1.67
C VAL A 859 -23.63 -28.83 2.06
N LEU A 860 -22.59 -28.10 2.46
CA LEU A 860 -22.65 -26.69 2.83
C LEU A 860 -22.41 -25.78 1.62
N LEU A 861 -21.35 -26.05 0.86
CA LEU A 861 -21.08 -25.40 -0.43
C LEU A 861 -21.18 -26.42 -1.56
N THR A 862 -21.90 -26.06 -2.61
CA THR A 862 -22.16 -26.93 -3.76
C THR A 862 -21.03 -26.91 -4.78
N SER A 863 -20.84 -28.00 -5.51
CA SER A 863 -20.01 -28.08 -6.73
C SER A 863 -20.77 -28.79 -7.84
N ASN A 864 -20.13 -29.04 -8.98
CA ASN A 864 -20.73 -29.83 -10.06
C ASN A 864 -21.11 -31.25 -9.59
N VAL A 865 -20.24 -31.92 -8.83
CA VAL A 865 -20.51 -33.27 -8.28
C VAL A 865 -21.52 -33.18 -7.14
N TRP A 866 -21.35 -32.21 -6.24
CA TRP A 866 -22.21 -31.95 -5.08
C TRP A 866 -23.22 -30.85 -5.38
N ALA A 867 -24.12 -31.12 -6.33
CA ALA A 867 -24.95 -30.08 -6.95
C ALA A 867 -26.11 -29.56 -6.08
N ALA A 868 -26.54 -30.31 -5.05
CA ALA A 868 -27.62 -29.90 -4.15
C ALA A 868 -27.09 -29.72 -2.71
N PRO A 869 -27.39 -28.59 -2.04
CA PRO A 869 -27.05 -28.38 -0.64
C PRO A 869 -27.94 -29.23 0.29
N GLY A 870 -27.49 -29.45 1.53
CA GLY A 870 -28.22 -30.19 2.55
C GLY A 870 -27.79 -31.65 2.70
N ARG A 871 -28.64 -32.46 3.33
CA ARG A 871 -28.25 -33.80 3.82
C ARG A 871 -27.95 -34.78 2.70
N VAL A 872 -26.84 -35.49 2.83
CA VAL A 872 -26.50 -36.62 1.95
C VAL A 872 -27.19 -37.87 2.49
N THR A 873 -28.09 -38.45 1.71
CA THR A 873 -28.87 -39.64 2.09
C THR A 873 -28.49 -40.86 1.26
N SER A 874 -29.06 -42.03 1.57
CA SER A 874 -28.89 -43.25 0.77
C SER A 874 -29.35 -43.11 -0.69
N THR A 875 -30.18 -42.12 -0.99
CA THR A 875 -30.68 -41.82 -2.34
C THR A 875 -29.85 -40.78 -3.10
N TRP A 876 -28.79 -40.25 -2.49
CA TRP A 876 -27.94 -39.23 -3.11
C TRP A 876 -27.34 -39.72 -4.44
N GLN A 877 -27.33 -38.84 -5.44
CA GLN A 877 -26.74 -39.09 -6.75
C GLN A 877 -25.78 -37.94 -7.11
N PRO A 878 -24.61 -38.25 -7.70
CA PRO A 878 -23.70 -37.20 -8.17
C PRO A 878 -24.35 -36.38 -9.29
N TYR A 879 -24.01 -35.09 -9.39
CA TYR A 879 -24.54 -34.14 -10.39
C TYR A 879 -26.05 -33.85 -10.32
N ALA A 880 -26.78 -34.44 -9.38
CA ALA A 880 -28.21 -34.21 -9.22
C ALA A 880 -28.47 -32.82 -8.62
N ARG A 881 -29.06 -31.92 -9.41
CA ARG A 881 -29.38 -30.53 -9.00
C ARG A 881 -30.61 -30.42 -8.10
N VAL A 882 -31.29 -31.52 -7.82
CA VAL A 882 -32.53 -31.55 -7.03
C VAL A 882 -32.31 -32.39 -5.79
N ALA A 883 -32.63 -31.83 -4.62
CA ALA A 883 -32.62 -32.53 -3.36
C ALA A 883 -33.62 -33.71 -3.39
N PRO A 884 -33.29 -34.89 -2.81
CA PRO A 884 -34.20 -36.03 -2.78
C PRO A 884 -35.56 -35.69 -2.15
N VAL A 885 -36.65 -36.18 -2.75
CA VAL A 885 -38.02 -35.99 -2.25
C VAL A 885 -38.15 -36.56 -0.83
N GLY A 886 -38.67 -35.77 0.11
CA GLY A 886 -38.89 -36.17 1.50
C GLY A 886 -37.83 -35.74 2.52
N GLN A 887 -36.90 -34.84 2.15
CA GLN A 887 -36.02 -34.19 3.14
C GLN A 887 -36.79 -33.22 4.03
N GLU A 888 -36.50 -33.25 5.34
CA GLU A 888 -36.94 -32.20 6.26
C GLU A 888 -36.43 -30.83 5.79
N PRO A 889 -37.24 -29.76 5.89
CA PRO A 889 -36.80 -28.42 5.52
C PRO A 889 -35.56 -28.06 6.35
N ALA A 890 -34.46 -27.73 5.67
CA ALA A 890 -33.22 -27.38 6.32
C ALA A 890 -33.42 -26.25 7.33
N PRO A 891 -32.75 -26.28 8.50
CA PRO A 891 -32.84 -25.20 9.46
C PRO A 891 -32.38 -23.90 8.80
N ASN A 892 -33.11 -22.81 9.03
CA ASN A 892 -32.76 -21.50 8.53
C ASN A 892 -31.58 -20.93 9.35
N VAL A 893 -30.36 -21.32 8.97
CA VAL A 893 -29.10 -20.80 9.53
C VAL A 893 -28.51 -19.85 8.49
N PRO A 894 -28.61 -18.52 8.69
CA PRO A 894 -28.01 -17.55 7.79
C PRO A 894 -26.50 -17.70 7.79
N ALA A 895 -25.89 -17.54 6.63
CA ALA A 895 -24.46 -17.49 6.51
C ALA A 895 -23.93 -16.08 6.76
N LEU A 896 -22.95 -15.98 7.64
CA LEU A 896 -22.41 -14.72 8.13
C LEU A 896 -20.94 -14.59 7.76
N GLY A 897 -20.47 -13.34 7.71
CA GLY A 897 -19.06 -13.00 7.59
C GLY A 897 -18.36 -12.97 8.95
N PRO A 898 -17.11 -12.48 9.00
CA PRO A 898 -16.38 -12.32 10.24
C PRO A 898 -16.95 -11.17 11.09
N MET A 899 -16.54 -11.12 12.35
CA MET A 899 -16.93 -10.07 13.31
C MET A 899 -16.18 -8.77 13.04
N PHE A 900 -16.90 -7.64 13.08
CA PHE A 900 -16.37 -6.28 12.93
C PHE A 900 -16.66 -5.41 14.15
N SER A 901 -15.82 -4.39 14.34
CA SER A 901 -16.01 -3.39 15.40
C SER A 901 -16.99 -2.27 15.02
N HIS A 902 -17.37 -2.16 13.74
CA HIS A 902 -18.22 -1.08 13.25
C HIS A 902 -19.15 -1.57 12.13
N VAL A 903 -20.36 -1.00 12.07
CA VAL A 903 -21.40 -1.36 11.09
C VAL A 903 -20.96 -1.06 9.65
N ASP A 904 -20.34 0.09 9.40
CA ASP A 904 -19.86 0.46 8.06
C ASP A 904 -18.78 -0.51 7.53
N ASP A 905 -17.90 -1.03 8.39
CA ASP A 905 -16.85 -1.97 7.99
C ASP A 905 -17.46 -3.35 7.64
N ALA A 906 -18.49 -3.76 8.40
CA ALA A 906 -19.27 -4.97 8.10
C ALA A 906 -20.01 -4.82 6.76
N ALA A 907 -20.65 -3.68 6.50
CA ALA A 907 -21.30 -3.42 5.22
C ALA A 907 -20.29 -3.36 4.06
N LEU A 908 -19.12 -2.75 4.29
CA LEU A 908 -18.03 -2.69 3.31
C LEU A 908 -17.48 -4.08 2.95
N TYR A 909 -17.43 -5.00 3.91
CA TYR A 909 -17.09 -6.39 3.65
C TYR A 909 -18.05 -7.04 2.66
N SER A 910 -19.37 -6.93 2.89
CA SER A 910 -20.37 -7.49 1.97
C SER A 910 -20.32 -6.80 0.62
N HIS A 911 -20.15 -5.47 0.58
CA HIS A 911 -20.03 -4.69 -0.65
C HIS A 911 -18.90 -5.18 -1.55
N ARG A 912 -17.70 -5.41 -0.99
CA ARG A 912 -16.52 -5.86 -1.74
C ARG A 912 -16.64 -7.28 -2.32
N LYS A 913 -17.59 -8.09 -1.83
CA LYS A 913 -17.88 -9.43 -2.35
C LYS A 913 -18.94 -9.45 -3.45
N MET A 914 -19.69 -8.37 -3.62
CA MET A 914 -20.72 -8.29 -4.66
C MET A 914 -20.07 -8.06 -6.03
N VAL A 915 -20.52 -8.79 -7.04
CA VAL A 915 -20.07 -8.60 -8.42
C VAL A 915 -20.75 -7.36 -9.01
N LEU A 916 -19.98 -6.54 -9.73
CA LEU A 916 -20.43 -5.33 -10.42
C LEU A 916 -20.32 -5.51 -11.94
N PRO A 917 -21.32 -5.06 -12.74
CA PRO A 917 -22.64 -4.63 -12.28
C PRO A 917 -23.42 -5.80 -11.67
N HIS A 918 -24.37 -5.48 -10.78
CA HIS A 918 -25.13 -6.50 -10.07
C HIS A 918 -26.03 -7.28 -11.03
N ALA A 919 -26.00 -8.61 -10.95
CA ALA A 919 -26.80 -9.48 -11.81
C ALA A 919 -28.19 -9.79 -11.24
N GLN A 920 -28.34 -9.70 -9.92
CA GLN A 920 -29.53 -10.09 -9.18
C GLN A 920 -29.75 -9.09 -8.04
N THR A 921 -31.00 -8.95 -7.60
CA THR A 921 -31.34 -8.16 -6.41
C THR A 921 -30.83 -8.89 -5.16
N ILE A 922 -30.14 -8.15 -4.29
CA ILE A 922 -29.64 -8.64 -3.02
C ILE A 922 -30.28 -7.80 -1.91
N VAL A 923 -30.88 -8.46 -0.93
CA VAL A 923 -31.34 -7.85 0.33
C VAL A 923 -30.62 -8.57 1.46
N GLY A 924 -29.52 -7.98 1.92
CA GLY A 924 -28.73 -8.44 3.06
C GLY A 924 -29.13 -7.76 4.36
N ALA A 925 -28.45 -8.14 5.44
CA ALA A 925 -28.57 -7.49 6.74
C ALA A 925 -27.20 -7.40 7.44
N VAL A 926 -27.08 -6.47 8.38
CA VAL A 926 -26.01 -6.46 9.37
C VAL A 926 -26.64 -6.69 10.75
N LEU A 927 -26.06 -7.63 11.51
CA LEU A 927 -26.49 -7.97 12.86
C LEU A 927 -25.57 -7.30 13.89
N TYR A 928 -26.08 -7.03 15.08
CA TYR A 928 -25.36 -6.42 16.18
C TYR A 928 -25.64 -7.14 17.51
N SER A 929 -24.60 -7.25 18.35
CA SER A 929 -24.67 -7.71 19.73
C SER A 929 -24.25 -6.59 20.68
N SER A 930 -25.15 -6.20 21.59
CA SER A 930 -24.84 -5.21 22.63
C SER A 930 -23.92 -5.76 23.72
N ALA A 931 -23.91 -7.08 23.91
CA ALA A 931 -23.04 -7.74 24.90
C ALA A 931 -21.59 -7.77 24.42
N ASP A 932 -21.36 -8.06 23.14
CA ASP A 932 -20.01 -8.15 22.57
C ASP A 932 -19.54 -6.82 21.95
N THR A 933 -20.46 -5.90 21.64
CA THR A 933 -20.21 -4.67 20.86
C THR A 933 -19.58 -4.97 19.49
N LEU A 934 -20.14 -5.98 18.81
CA LEU A 934 -19.66 -6.49 17.51
C LEU A 934 -20.78 -6.52 16.48
N TYR A 935 -20.38 -6.37 15.22
CA TYR A 935 -21.24 -6.39 14.05
C TYR A 935 -20.93 -7.59 13.16
N LEU A 936 -21.97 -8.22 12.62
CA LEU A 936 -21.87 -9.38 11.74
C LEU A 936 -22.58 -9.10 10.41
N PRO A 937 -21.86 -9.08 9.27
CA PRO A 937 -22.50 -8.98 7.98
C PRO A 937 -23.07 -10.33 7.54
N VAL A 938 -24.20 -10.31 6.85
CA VAL A 938 -24.72 -11.47 6.13
C VAL A 938 -23.98 -11.61 4.80
N GLU A 939 -23.60 -12.84 4.45
CA GLU A 939 -22.94 -13.13 3.17
C GLU A 939 -23.87 -12.78 2.00
N PRO A 940 -23.43 -11.97 1.02
CA PRO A 940 -24.32 -11.43 -0.02
C PRO A 940 -24.80 -12.49 -1.02
N GLN A 941 -24.07 -13.59 -1.17
CA GLN A 941 -24.43 -14.70 -2.06
C GLN A 941 -23.82 -16.00 -1.57
N ILE A 942 -24.58 -17.10 -1.60
CA ILE A 942 -24.10 -18.46 -1.31
C ILE A 942 -24.70 -19.46 -2.30
N ASN A 943 -23.86 -20.39 -2.80
CA ASN A 943 -24.27 -21.41 -3.77
C ASN A 943 -24.97 -20.82 -5.00
N GLY A 944 -24.52 -19.64 -5.45
CA GLY A 944 -25.15 -18.89 -6.54
C GLY A 944 -26.46 -18.20 -6.19
N VAL A 945 -27.00 -18.37 -4.97
CA VAL A 945 -28.25 -17.78 -4.51
C VAL A 945 -27.97 -16.46 -3.77
N PRO A 946 -28.58 -15.34 -4.16
CA PRO A 946 -28.37 -14.04 -3.52
C PRO A 946 -29.02 -14.02 -2.13
N ALA A 947 -28.47 -13.20 -1.23
CA ALA A 947 -29.03 -13.01 0.09
C ALA A 947 -30.45 -12.42 -0.02
N ASN A 948 -31.36 -13.03 0.73
CA ASN A 948 -32.77 -12.66 0.75
C ASN A 948 -33.25 -12.56 2.21
N ALA A 949 -32.84 -11.48 2.88
CA ALA A 949 -33.06 -11.26 4.31
C ALA A 949 -34.54 -11.07 4.66
N GLN A 950 -35.37 -10.56 3.74
CA GLN A 950 -36.83 -10.46 3.90
C GLN A 950 -37.49 -11.83 4.12
N ASP A 951 -37.01 -12.89 3.45
CA ASP A 951 -37.56 -14.25 3.56
C ASP A 951 -36.83 -15.12 4.59
N ARG A 952 -35.66 -14.69 5.06
CA ARG A 952 -34.80 -15.53 5.89
C ARG A 952 -34.42 -14.92 7.23
N ILE A 953 -34.43 -13.61 7.39
CA ILE A 953 -33.91 -12.92 8.59
C ILE A 953 -35.00 -12.10 9.26
N PHE A 954 -35.73 -11.28 8.49
CA PHE A 954 -36.78 -10.40 9.01
C PHE A 954 -38.12 -11.14 9.20
N LEU A 955 -38.07 -12.29 9.89
CA LEU A 955 -39.24 -13.12 10.18
C LEU A 955 -39.66 -12.97 11.65
N ASN A 956 -40.94 -12.68 11.89
CA ASN A 956 -41.51 -12.59 13.23
C ASN A 956 -42.45 -13.78 13.49
N ALA A 957 -42.19 -14.53 14.55
CA ALA A 957 -42.96 -15.73 14.91
C ALA A 957 -44.46 -15.47 15.08
N LEU A 958 -44.84 -14.30 15.64
CA LEU A 958 -46.25 -13.93 15.83
C LEU A 958 -46.92 -13.62 14.49
N PHE A 959 -46.19 -12.94 13.60
CA PHE A 959 -46.68 -12.59 12.29
C PHE A 959 -46.87 -13.83 11.40
N GLU A 960 -45.85 -14.71 11.32
CA GLU A 960 -45.91 -15.98 10.55
C GLU A 960 -47.10 -16.86 10.98
N ARG A 961 -47.36 -16.96 12.29
CA ARG A 961 -48.53 -17.70 12.81
C ARG A 961 -49.85 -17.09 12.37
N SER A 962 -49.93 -15.76 12.35
CA SER A 962 -51.16 -15.04 11.98
C SER A 962 -51.44 -15.07 10.47
N SER A 963 -50.40 -15.15 9.63
CA SER A 963 -50.52 -15.19 8.17
C SER A 963 -50.70 -16.59 7.59
N GLY A 964 -50.63 -17.65 8.43
CA GLY A 964 -50.66 -19.04 7.98
C GLY A 964 -49.43 -19.48 7.19
N THR A 965 -48.42 -18.62 7.08
CA THR A 965 -47.15 -18.89 6.40
C THR A 965 -46.18 -19.45 7.45
N SER A 966 -45.84 -20.73 7.39
CA SER A 966 -44.99 -21.36 8.41
C SER A 966 -43.53 -21.44 7.97
N ARG A 967 -42.90 -20.30 7.65
CA ARG A 967 -41.47 -20.27 7.28
C ARG A 967 -40.59 -20.56 8.51
N PRO A 968 -39.47 -21.31 8.35
CA PRO A 968 -38.55 -21.57 9.45
C PRO A 968 -37.85 -20.28 9.91
N LEU A 969 -38.01 -19.94 11.19
CA LEU A 969 -37.37 -18.76 11.79
C LEU A 969 -35.84 -18.84 11.73
N PRO A 970 -35.13 -17.71 11.55
CA PRO A 970 -33.68 -17.67 11.56
C PRO A 970 -33.10 -18.11 12.89
N ARG A 971 -32.09 -18.98 12.85
CA ARG A 971 -31.24 -19.30 13.99
C ARG A 971 -30.04 -18.36 14.00
N LEU A 972 -30.23 -17.18 14.60
CA LEU A 972 -29.16 -16.19 14.79
C LEU A 972 -28.27 -16.58 15.99
N PRO A 973 -26.98 -16.18 15.98
CA PRO A 973 -26.12 -16.32 17.15
C PRO A 973 -26.71 -15.62 18.38
N THR A 974 -26.50 -16.18 19.56
CA THR A 974 -27.07 -15.67 20.82
C THR A 974 -26.68 -14.20 21.03
N GLY A 975 -27.67 -13.34 21.30
CA GLY A 975 -27.45 -11.91 21.55
C GLY A 975 -27.38 -11.04 20.30
N TYR A 976 -27.44 -11.62 19.09
CA TYR A 976 -27.41 -10.86 17.84
C TYR A 976 -28.82 -10.60 17.30
N GLY A 977 -29.08 -9.34 16.91
CA GLY A 977 -30.29 -8.91 16.20
C GLY A 977 -29.96 -8.02 15.01
N PRO A 978 -30.85 -7.91 14.01
CA PRO A 978 -30.59 -7.07 12.84
C PRO A 978 -30.62 -5.57 13.18
N ILE A 979 -29.62 -4.82 12.73
CA ILE A 979 -29.49 -3.36 12.97
C ILE A 979 -29.45 -2.54 11.67
N ALA A 980 -29.13 -3.17 10.53
CA ALA A 980 -29.11 -2.53 9.22
C ALA A 980 -29.59 -3.46 8.10
N VAL A 981 -30.12 -2.88 7.02
CA VAL A 981 -30.43 -3.57 5.76
C VAL A 981 -29.37 -3.19 4.71
N HIS A 982 -28.99 -4.13 3.84
CA HIS A 982 -28.03 -3.87 2.76
C HIS A 982 -28.62 -4.27 1.41
N ASN A 983 -28.88 -3.30 0.54
CA ASN A 983 -29.48 -3.53 -0.77
C ASN A 983 -28.44 -3.44 -1.90
N ALA A 984 -28.69 -4.21 -2.96
CA ALA A 984 -28.01 -4.07 -4.25
C ALA A 984 -28.99 -4.46 -5.37
N HIS A 985 -29.03 -3.67 -6.43
CA HIS A 985 -30.03 -3.80 -7.50
C HIS A 985 -29.36 -4.00 -8.85
N PRO A 986 -29.92 -4.87 -9.73
CA PRO A 986 -29.43 -4.98 -11.10
C PRO A 986 -29.68 -3.70 -11.89
N PRO A 987 -28.82 -3.34 -12.87
CA PRO A 987 -29.03 -2.15 -13.69
C PRO A 987 -30.37 -2.16 -14.42
N ILE A 988 -31.02 -0.99 -14.49
CA ILE A 988 -32.31 -0.83 -15.16
C ILE A 988 -32.14 -0.86 -16.69
N LYS A 989 -33.06 -1.55 -17.38
CA LYS A 989 -33.05 -1.65 -18.85
C LYS A 989 -33.57 -0.37 -19.53
N PRO A 990 -33.07 -0.03 -20.75
CA PRO A 990 -33.38 1.24 -21.43
C PRO A 990 -34.86 1.45 -21.80
N SER A 991 -35.66 0.40 -21.89
CA SER A 991 -37.09 0.50 -22.19
C SER A 991 -37.93 0.96 -20.99
N ILE A 992 -37.35 0.96 -19.79
CA ILE A 992 -38.01 1.23 -18.52
C ILE A 992 -37.64 2.64 -18.01
N ALA A 993 -36.35 3.02 -18.05
CA ALA A 993 -35.89 4.34 -17.59
C ALA A 993 -35.67 5.35 -18.72
N ARG A 994 -36.06 6.63 -18.50
CA ARG A 994 -35.71 7.73 -19.41
C ARG A 994 -34.19 7.92 -19.48
N PRO A 995 -33.59 8.30 -20.64
CA PRO A 995 -32.14 8.43 -20.80
C PRO A 995 -31.45 9.34 -19.75
N GLN A 996 -32.11 10.42 -19.34
CA GLN A 996 -31.57 11.37 -18.34
C GLN A 996 -31.59 10.82 -16.90
N GLN A 997 -32.45 9.85 -16.60
CA GLN A 997 -32.55 9.22 -15.27
C GLN A 997 -31.60 8.03 -15.14
N ARG A 998 -31.32 7.33 -16.25
CA ARG A 998 -30.39 6.19 -16.29
C ARG A 998 -29.03 6.50 -15.67
N ASN A 999 -28.54 7.73 -15.83
CA ASN A 999 -27.21 8.14 -15.34
C ASN A 999 -27.07 8.16 -13.81
N TRP A 1000 -28.15 8.06 -13.03
CA TRP A 1000 -28.05 8.14 -11.56
C TRP A 1000 -28.89 7.12 -10.79
N VAL A 1001 -29.97 6.58 -11.36
CA VAL A 1001 -30.87 5.66 -10.66
C VAL A 1001 -30.20 4.31 -10.32
N ASP A 1002 -29.29 3.83 -11.16
CA ASP A 1002 -28.54 2.58 -10.94
C ASP A 1002 -27.49 2.69 -9.80
N HIS A 1003 -27.32 3.89 -9.24
CA HIS A 1003 -26.25 4.27 -8.32
C HIS A 1003 -26.77 5.01 -7.07
N MET A 1004 -28.07 4.87 -6.78
CA MET A 1004 -28.78 5.59 -5.71
C MET A 1004 -29.89 4.76 -5.06
N PHE A 1005 -30.28 5.15 -3.83
CA PHE A 1005 -31.36 4.48 -3.08
C PHE A 1005 -32.68 4.60 -3.82
N TRP A 1006 -33.38 3.48 -3.99
CA TRP A 1006 -34.75 3.48 -4.48
C TRP A 1006 -35.69 3.85 -3.33
N PRO A 1007 -36.83 4.52 -3.58
CA PRO A 1007 -37.77 4.87 -2.52
C PRO A 1007 -38.20 3.66 -1.67
N MET A 1008 -38.35 2.49 -2.30
CA MET A 1008 -38.72 1.24 -1.64
C MET A 1008 -37.66 0.74 -0.65
N ASP A 1009 -36.37 1.00 -0.90
CA ASP A 1009 -35.29 0.62 0.03
C ASP A 1009 -35.52 1.26 1.41
N ILE A 1010 -35.96 2.52 1.41
CA ILE A 1010 -36.21 3.31 2.62
C ILE A 1010 -37.58 2.97 3.20
N CYS A 1011 -38.61 2.84 2.36
CA CYS A 1011 -39.97 2.55 2.82
C CYS A 1011 -40.13 1.14 3.39
N TYR A 1012 -39.40 0.15 2.88
CA TYR A 1012 -39.33 -1.18 3.46
C TYR A 1012 -38.88 -1.11 4.93
N VAL A 1013 -37.83 -0.34 5.20
CA VAL A 1013 -37.30 -0.17 6.56
C VAL A 1013 -38.23 0.68 7.42
N ALA A 1014 -38.78 1.76 6.86
CA ALA A 1014 -39.60 2.71 7.62
C ALA A 1014 -41.01 2.22 7.96
N LYS A 1015 -41.64 1.43 7.09
CA LYS A 1015 -43.04 0.99 7.25
C LYS A 1015 -43.14 -0.51 7.52
N ASN A 1016 -42.49 -1.35 6.71
CA ASN A 1016 -42.69 -2.79 6.77
C ASN A 1016 -41.95 -3.44 7.94
N LEU A 1017 -40.64 -3.18 8.08
CA LEU A 1017 -39.86 -3.72 9.20
C LEU A 1017 -40.39 -3.24 10.55
N ALA A 1018 -40.77 -1.97 10.64
CA ALA A 1018 -41.42 -1.42 11.84
C ALA A 1018 -42.71 -2.18 12.20
N ARG A 1019 -43.56 -2.51 11.21
CA ARG A 1019 -44.78 -3.32 11.41
C ARG A 1019 -44.47 -4.76 11.83
N LEU A 1020 -43.37 -5.33 11.37
CA LEU A 1020 -42.89 -6.67 11.76
C LEU A 1020 -42.20 -6.69 13.14
N GLY A 1021 -42.06 -5.53 13.80
CA GLY A 1021 -41.43 -5.40 15.11
C GLY A 1021 -39.91 -5.27 15.08
N PHE A 1022 -39.32 -4.97 13.91
CA PHE A 1022 -37.89 -4.71 13.77
C PHE A 1022 -37.62 -3.19 13.73
N ALA A 1023 -36.85 -2.69 14.68
CA ALA A 1023 -36.41 -1.29 14.73
C ALA A 1023 -35.06 -1.14 14.03
N VAL A 1024 -35.08 -0.90 12.71
CA VAL A 1024 -33.88 -0.70 11.89
C VAL A 1024 -33.81 0.74 11.40
N ASN A 1025 -32.67 1.40 11.66
CA ASN A 1025 -32.47 2.83 11.33
C ASN A 1025 -31.46 3.06 10.20
N ILE A 1026 -30.68 2.04 9.83
CA ILE A 1026 -29.59 2.15 8.87
C ILE A 1026 -29.89 1.31 7.63
N VAL A 1027 -29.69 1.91 6.46
CA VAL A 1027 -29.81 1.24 5.15
C VAL A 1027 -28.53 1.48 4.37
N PHE A 1028 -27.94 0.41 3.84
CA PHE A 1028 -26.81 0.47 2.93
C PHE A 1028 -27.24 0.15 1.50
N LEU A 1029 -26.59 0.78 0.54
CA LEU A 1029 -26.73 0.46 -0.88
C LEU A 1029 -25.36 0.26 -1.52
N SER A 1030 -25.17 -0.89 -2.17
CA SER A 1030 -24.11 -1.07 -3.15
C SER A 1030 -24.59 -0.57 -4.51
N GLY A 1031 -24.01 0.52 -5.00
CA GLY A 1031 -24.31 1.09 -6.31
C GLY A 1031 -23.56 0.37 -7.43
N ASN A 1032 -24.15 0.33 -8.63
CA ASN A 1032 -23.51 -0.27 -9.81
C ASN A 1032 -22.25 0.50 -10.31
N ASP A 1033 -21.99 1.69 -9.75
CA ASP A 1033 -20.80 2.50 -10.01
C ASP A 1033 -19.65 2.19 -9.06
N GLY A 1034 -19.82 1.21 -8.17
CA GLY A 1034 -18.85 0.81 -7.15
C GLY A 1034 -18.93 1.60 -5.86
N ALA A 1035 -19.91 2.51 -5.70
CA ALA A 1035 -20.08 3.25 -4.44
C ALA A 1035 -20.80 2.39 -3.38
N LEU A 1036 -20.45 2.61 -2.12
CA LEU A 1036 -21.24 2.15 -0.96
C LEU A 1036 -21.86 3.36 -0.27
N LEU A 1037 -23.18 3.46 -0.29
CA LEU A 1037 -23.94 4.52 0.34
C LEU A 1037 -24.56 4.02 1.66
N LYS A 1038 -24.56 4.87 2.69
CA LYS A 1038 -25.26 4.68 3.96
C LYS A 1038 -26.35 5.74 4.08
N TYR A 1039 -27.55 5.32 4.41
CA TYR A 1039 -28.66 6.18 4.78
C TYR A 1039 -29.05 5.92 6.23
N ALA A 1040 -28.96 6.94 7.07
CA ALA A 1040 -29.44 6.90 8.45
C ALA A 1040 -30.76 7.67 8.56
N ARG A 1041 -31.80 6.96 8.98
CA ARG A 1041 -33.17 7.46 9.00
C ARG A 1041 -33.39 8.47 10.12
N ARG A 1042 -34.23 9.48 9.88
CA ARG A 1042 -34.78 10.37 10.92
C ARG A 1042 -36.31 10.29 10.91
N PRO A 1043 -36.92 9.56 11.86
CA PRO A 1043 -38.37 9.41 11.93
C PRO A 1043 -39.08 10.77 11.98
N GLY A 1044 -40.06 10.98 11.11
CA GLY A 1044 -40.82 12.24 11.07
C GLY A 1044 -41.67 12.43 9.83
N GLN A 1045 -42.28 13.61 9.69
CA GLN A 1045 -43.15 13.92 8.54
C GLN A 1045 -42.41 13.87 7.21
N ALA A 1046 -41.15 14.34 7.16
CA ALA A 1046 -40.35 14.29 5.94
C ALA A 1046 -40.07 12.85 5.46
N GLU A 1047 -39.91 11.90 6.37
CA GLU A 1047 -39.79 10.48 6.05
C GLU A 1047 -41.12 9.89 5.57
N ASN A 1048 -42.24 10.28 6.19
CA ASN A 1048 -43.58 9.91 5.72
C ASN A 1048 -43.87 10.47 4.32
N ASP A 1049 -43.43 11.69 4.02
CA ASP A 1049 -43.59 12.34 2.72
C ASP A 1049 -42.74 11.64 1.64
N LEU A 1050 -41.61 11.03 2.01
CA LEU A 1050 -40.79 10.20 1.12
C LEU A 1050 -41.51 8.89 0.75
N CYS A 1051 -42.27 8.34 1.71
CA CYS A 1051 -43.12 7.16 1.54
C CYS A 1051 -44.58 7.55 1.32
N GLN A 1052 -44.89 8.21 0.20
CA GLN A 1052 -46.30 8.46 -0.18
C GLN A 1052 -47.10 7.17 -0.13
N SER A 1053 -48.30 7.23 0.46
CA SER A 1053 -49.17 6.09 0.80
C SER A 1053 -49.08 4.95 -0.20
N VAL A 1054 -48.30 3.91 0.14
CA VAL A 1054 -48.39 2.60 -0.49
C VAL A 1054 -49.74 2.03 -0.06
N VAL A 1055 -50.78 2.31 -0.85
CA VAL A 1055 -52.12 1.75 -0.65
C VAL A 1055 -52.11 0.35 -1.27
N GLY A 1056 -51.82 -0.65 -0.45
CA GLY A 1056 -51.77 -2.05 -0.86
C GLY A 1056 -51.12 -2.89 0.24
N TYR A 1057 -51.82 -3.93 0.70
CA TYR A 1057 -51.51 -4.61 1.97
C TYR A 1057 -50.32 -5.59 1.93
N ASP A 1058 -49.65 -5.77 0.79
CA ASP A 1058 -48.52 -6.69 0.68
C ASP A 1058 -47.37 -6.11 -0.14
N TYR A 1059 -46.18 -6.09 0.46
CA TYR A 1059 -44.91 -5.78 -0.21
C TYR A 1059 -44.60 -6.79 -1.34
N TRP A 1060 -45.19 -7.98 -1.30
CA TRP A 1060 -45.01 -9.06 -2.28
C TRP A 1060 -45.53 -8.72 -3.68
N GLU A 1061 -46.53 -7.85 -3.80
CA GLU A 1061 -47.08 -7.43 -5.11
C GLU A 1061 -46.35 -6.20 -5.70
N ASN A 1062 -45.37 -5.61 -5.01
CA ASN A 1062 -44.84 -4.28 -5.34
C ASN A 1062 -43.64 -4.24 -6.30
N GLN A 1063 -43.29 -5.34 -6.99
CA GLN A 1063 -42.42 -5.26 -8.17
C GLN A 1063 -42.95 -4.25 -9.22
N TYR A 1064 -44.26 -3.96 -9.21
CA TYR A 1064 -44.89 -2.95 -10.05
C TYR A 1064 -44.61 -1.49 -9.63
N LEU A 1065 -44.22 -1.22 -8.37
CA LEU A 1065 -43.91 0.14 -7.88
C LEU A 1065 -42.50 0.61 -8.25
N ASP A 1066 -41.53 -0.31 -8.34
CA ASP A 1066 -40.20 -0.03 -8.88
C ASP A 1066 -40.30 0.48 -10.32
N GLN A 1067 -41.22 -0.11 -11.09
CA GLN A 1067 -41.52 0.31 -12.45
C GLN A 1067 -42.20 1.69 -12.48
N ASP A 1068 -43.21 1.94 -11.65
CA ASP A 1068 -43.97 3.20 -11.68
C ASP A 1068 -43.14 4.46 -11.31
N TRP A 1069 -42.24 4.40 -10.32
CA TRP A 1069 -41.36 5.54 -9.98
C TRP A 1069 -40.32 5.80 -11.08
N VAL A 1070 -39.75 4.73 -11.65
CA VAL A 1070 -38.80 4.79 -12.77
C VAL A 1070 -39.49 5.28 -14.06
N ASP A 1071 -40.71 4.80 -14.35
CA ASP A 1071 -41.49 5.09 -15.55
C ASP A 1071 -42.07 6.52 -15.53
N LYS A 1072 -42.55 7.00 -14.36
CA LYS A 1072 -43.12 8.35 -14.20
C LYS A 1072 -42.08 9.45 -14.42
N GLY A 1073 -40.85 9.21 -13.97
CA GLY A 1073 -39.69 10.01 -14.34
C GLY A 1073 -39.72 11.51 -14.00
N ILE A 1074 -40.38 11.89 -12.90
CA ILE A 1074 -40.76 13.28 -12.60
C ILE A 1074 -39.63 14.08 -11.93
N GLU A 1075 -38.66 13.44 -11.27
CA GLU A 1075 -37.68 14.11 -10.41
C GLU A 1075 -36.25 14.08 -10.95
N THR A 1076 -35.53 15.20 -10.78
CA THR A 1076 -34.09 15.29 -11.04
C THR A 1076 -33.28 14.66 -9.91
N LYS A 1077 -32.04 14.24 -10.19
CA LYS A 1077 -31.09 13.73 -9.17
C LYS A 1077 -31.00 14.67 -7.95
N SER A 1078 -30.91 15.98 -8.20
CA SER A 1078 -30.79 16.99 -7.16
C SER A 1078 -32.05 17.12 -6.29
N ALA A 1079 -33.23 17.09 -6.90
CA ALA A 1079 -34.50 17.14 -6.18
C ALA A 1079 -34.67 15.92 -5.27
N TYR A 1080 -34.31 14.73 -5.76
CA TYR A 1080 -34.42 13.50 -4.98
C TYR A 1080 -33.41 13.44 -3.81
N ILE A 1081 -32.15 13.82 -4.04
CA ILE A 1081 -31.15 13.95 -2.97
C ILE A 1081 -31.64 14.93 -1.90
N ALA A 1082 -32.20 16.08 -2.29
CA ALA A 1082 -32.74 17.05 -1.32
C ALA A 1082 -33.86 16.46 -0.46
N LYS A 1083 -34.73 15.60 -1.02
CA LYS A 1083 -35.76 14.87 -0.25
C LYS A 1083 -35.14 13.89 0.74
N LEU A 1084 -34.15 13.10 0.31
CA LEU A 1084 -33.43 12.16 1.18
C LEU A 1084 -32.79 12.88 2.36
N LEU A 1085 -32.11 14.01 2.11
CA LEU A 1085 -31.46 14.83 3.14
C LEU A 1085 -32.46 15.53 4.08
N LYS A 1086 -33.70 15.78 3.64
CA LYS A 1086 -34.76 16.29 4.50
C LYS A 1086 -35.29 15.20 5.45
N ALA A 1087 -35.31 13.95 4.99
CA ALA A 1087 -35.85 12.78 5.71
C ALA A 1087 -34.80 12.02 6.56
N GLY A 1088 -33.51 12.29 6.36
CA GLY A 1088 -32.43 11.56 7.03
C GLY A 1088 -31.05 12.06 6.63
N GLU A 1089 -30.05 11.23 6.86
CA GLU A 1089 -28.64 11.52 6.60
C GLU A 1089 -28.10 10.56 5.54
N LEU A 1090 -27.38 11.09 4.54
CA LEU A 1090 -26.77 10.30 3.48
C LEU A 1090 -25.25 10.44 3.57
N VAL A 1091 -24.55 9.31 3.58
CA VAL A 1091 -23.10 9.23 3.67
C VAL A 1091 -22.57 8.32 2.57
N VAL A 1092 -21.55 8.76 1.87
CA VAL A 1092 -20.75 7.89 1.00
C VAL A 1092 -19.69 7.22 1.87
N VAL A 1093 -19.81 5.91 2.08
CA VAL A 1093 -18.87 5.10 2.87
C VAL A 1093 -17.68 4.68 2.01
N SER A 1094 -17.94 4.24 0.79
CA SER A 1094 -16.92 3.90 -0.20
C SER A 1094 -17.20 4.64 -1.51
N PRO A 1095 -16.21 5.32 -2.11
CA PRO A 1095 -16.41 6.07 -3.33
C PRO A 1095 -16.59 5.16 -4.54
N GLY A 1096 -17.36 5.62 -5.53
CA GLY A 1096 -17.56 5.01 -6.84
C GLY A 1096 -17.44 6.03 -7.97
N ALA A 1097 -17.77 5.63 -9.20
CA ALA A 1097 -17.60 6.52 -10.37
C ALA A 1097 -18.49 7.77 -10.31
N HIS A 1098 -19.71 7.69 -9.74
CA HIS A 1098 -20.61 8.84 -9.61
C HIS A 1098 -20.56 9.49 -8.22
N TRP A 1099 -19.97 8.79 -7.26
CA TRP A 1099 -19.74 9.23 -5.88
C TRP A 1099 -18.24 9.29 -5.61
N ALA A 1100 -17.58 10.33 -6.12
CA ALA A 1100 -16.11 10.38 -6.15
C ALA A 1100 -15.42 10.42 -4.78
N ARG A 1101 -16.16 10.59 -3.67
CA ARG A 1101 -15.59 10.90 -2.35
C ARG A 1101 -16.39 10.25 -1.22
N ALA A 1102 -15.71 9.62 -0.27
CA ALA A 1102 -16.29 9.25 1.01
C ALA A 1102 -16.50 10.51 1.86
N ALA A 1103 -17.75 10.85 2.15
CA ALA A 1103 -18.14 12.05 2.89
C ALA A 1103 -19.64 12.02 3.22
N TRP A 1104 -20.05 12.91 4.11
CA TRP A 1104 -21.46 13.27 4.29
C TRP A 1104 -21.96 14.03 3.06
N VAL A 1105 -23.12 13.65 2.55
CA VAL A 1105 -23.77 14.35 1.43
C VAL A 1105 -24.55 15.53 1.99
N THR A 1106 -24.29 16.73 1.48
CA THR A 1106 -24.99 17.97 1.87
C THR A 1106 -25.80 18.52 0.71
N ALA A 1107 -26.79 19.37 0.99
CA ALA A 1107 -27.63 20.02 -0.04
C ALA A 1107 -26.79 20.92 -0.99
N GLU A 1108 -25.68 21.47 -0.48
CA GLU A 1108 -24.70 22.27 -1.22
C GLU A 1108 -23.70 21.40 -2.02
N GLY A 1109 -23.65 20.09 -1.79
CA GLY A 1109 -22.78 19.16 -2.54
C GLY A 1109 -23.14 19.03 -4.03
N LEU A 1110 -24.27 19.59 -4.48
CA LEU A 1110 -24.66 19.73 -5.89
C LEU A 1110 -24.23 21.08 -6.50
N ALA A 1111 -23.78 22.03 -5.68
CA ALA A 1111 -23.29 23.35 -6.08
C ALA A 1111 -22.27 23.88 -5.04
N THR A 1112 -20.98 23.72 -5.35
CA THR A 1112 -19.82 24.19 -4.58
C THR A 1112 -20.04 25.41 -3.64
N ALA A 1113 -20.13 25.20 -2.32
CA ALA A 1113 -19.77 26.10 -1.19
C ALA A 1113 -20.02 25.36 0.15
N PRO A 1114 -19.33 25.65 1.28
CA PRO A 1114 -19.51 24.92 2.53
C PRO A 1114 -20.23 25.74 3.61
N VAL A 1115 -21.07 25.09 4.41
CA VAL A 1115 -21.54 25.63 5.70
C VAL A 1115 -20.91 24.87 6.87
N MET A 1116 -20.41 25.65 7.81
CA MET A 1116 -19.78 25.24 9.07
C MET A 1116 -20.67 24.31 9.88
N VAL A 1117 -20.17 23.11 10.17
CA VAL A 1117 -20.62 22.28 11.28
C VAL A 1117 -19.44 22.10 12.23
N LYS A 1118 -19.65 22.41 13.51
CA LYS A 1118 -18.65 22.25 14.57
C LYS A 1118 -18.26 20.76 14.70
N PRO A 1119 -16.98 20.45 14.96
CA PRO A 1119 -16.51 19.06 14.98
C PRO A 1119 -16.77 18.43 16.34
N GLU A 1120 -17.62 17.41 16.40
CA GLU A 1120 -17.56 16.39 17.44
C GLU A 1120 -17.53 14.99 16.79
N LEU A 1121 -16.64 14.14 17.32
CA LEU A 1121 -16.02 12.99 16.64
C LEU A 1121 -16.88 11.70 16.78
N PRO A 1122 -16.72 10.62 15.97
CA PRO A 1122 -17.71 9.54 15.69
C PRO A 1122 -18.05 8.52 16.79
N TRP A 1123 -17.92 8.95 18.03
CA TRP A 1123 -18.68 8.53 19.21
C TRP A 1123 -19.78 9.58 19.49
N VAL A 1124 -19.96 10.56 18.59
CA VAL A 1124 -20.96 11.62 18.58
C VAL A 1124 -21.76 11.41 17.28
N ARG A 1125 -22.91 10.73 17.42
CA ARG A 1125 -24.26 11.30 17.45
C ARG A 1125 -24.59 12.05 16.15
N SER A 1126 -25.63 11.57 15.46
CA SER A 1126 -26.37 12.40 14.49
C SER A 1126 -26.55 13.80 15.09
N PRO A 1127 -26.34 14.91 14.34
CA PRO A 1127 -26.56 16.26 14.84
C PRO A 1127 -27.97 16.50 15.42
N ALA A 1128 -28.90 15.54 15.27
CA ALA A 1128 -30.24 15.56 15.85
C ALA A 1128 -30.45 14.71 17.13
N HIS A 1129 -29.59 13.72 17.46
CA HIS A 1129 -29.90 12.74 18.52
C HIS A 1129 -28.75 12.46 19.50
N GLY A 1130 -29.03 12.70 20.78
CA GLY A 1130 -28.15 12.54 21.93
C GLY A 1130 -27.93 11.12 22.46
N LYS A 1131 -28.05 10.08 21.64
CA LYS A 1131 -27.75 8.69 22.05
C LYS A 1131 -26.95 8.01 20.94
N ASP A 1132 -26.06 7.10 21.36
CA ASP A 1132 -25.33 6.15 20.52
C ASP A 1132 -26.29 5.55 19.48
N GLU A 1133 -25.84 5.10 18.31
CA GLU A 1133 -26.68 4.41 17.33
C GLU A 1133 -27.22 3.06 17.90
N LEU A 1134 -28.18 3.17 18.83
CA LEU A 1134 -29.15 2.24 19.41
C LEU A 1134 -30.44 3.00 19.73
#